data_AF-A0A1M5X7E5-F1
#
_entry.id   AF-A0A1M5X7E5-F1
#
_cell.length_a   1.000
_cell.length_b   1.000
_cell.length_c   1.000
_cell.angle_alpha   90.00
_cell.angle_beta   90.00
_cell.angle_gamma   90.00
#
_symmetry.space_group_name_H-M   'P 1'
#
loop_
_entity.id
_entity.type
_entity.pdbx_description
1 polymer ?
#
loop_
_entity_poly.entity_id
_entity_poly.type
_entity_poly.pdbx_seq_one_letter_code
_entity_poly.pdbx_strand_id
1 'polypeptide(L)'
;MMKKLISSVTSLMVAGALFAGAPAVANTDAKNISEQPPRDLLENVVYEKEYWEFLLENHPVFQYEKEGRLIGNIHLSDRQEEFIDFRSADVYAERHPELDRAAVTYRLGKETFLDFPNKYVGPKTCGECHPAQYEKWTRSRHANTLRFPDEMVEIEKFGLEDLNSPVFPEVGPASILPEGVTADAVYAVIGTPRTKYGFLDAYLVRGTYHVRDGLLSEGTGTIVAGTNQFSRGWAESITPEVAKQIASYVEGFPTTIEEFAKKGTTGSDVWGVTSYGSNFENKFMFQPASSYCEVCHTMKFNFANKDEFFDALGDAKKLQDATISRGISCEECHGAGGHMVDGNGGGMPSNCERCHQRFVWNEVAQERDERNPFNSYFKSSCPSCGTEGSQMYFSEHYSKGMRCTTCHDPHEVTKNDWTSNVTYAGMKKTCEDCHSVQAEFYANSGKHQAGGCRGCHMPNLGSCENFATIQFPDQAGFDNVRASHIWNIKVDKDAKTLNPPEGEPRENTVKGWTIARDDNNNNYLDLMWSCGRTAFADASVLDGGGCHSPVQSKLPKSLHFENQEQVYERVMKWQTPVKDGYDHVRNTLKQIDNKIGKANLTNSEKAKILGLARQARDIADKVEKDGAWGAHGARYTQRLMDEAVVYVDEAAALMKL
;
A
#
# COMPACT_ATOMS: atom_id res chain seq x y z
N MET A 1 -12.89 30.82 -54.15
CA MET A 1 -13.80 30.29 -53.10
C MET A 1 -12.97 30.03 -51.85
N MET A 2 -13.46 30.54 -50.74
CA MET A 2 -12.74 30.95 -49.52
C MET A 2 -12.08 29.83 -48.72
N LYS A 3 -10.82 30.04 -48.33
CA LYS A 3 -10.16 29.43 -47.17
C LYS A 3 -10.76 30.05 -45.90
N LYS A 4 -11.35 29.25 -45.01
CA LYS A 4 -11.71 29.68 -43.65
C LYS A 4 -10.54 29.41 -42.71
N LEU A 5 -9.92 30.50 -42.23
CA LEU A 5 -9.25 30.54 -40.94
C LEU A 5 -10.29 30.18 -39.86
N ILE A 6 -9.97 29.22 -39.00
CA ILE A 6 -10.61 29.10 -37.69
C ILE A 6 -9.49 29.28 -36.67
N SER A 7 -9.43 30.51 -36.16
CA SER A 7 -8.76 30.88 -34.92
C SER A 7 -9.65 30.39 -33.79
N SER A 8 -9.21 29.37 -33.05
CA SER A 8 -9.93 28.87 -31.87
C SER A 8 -9.41 29.62 -30.64
N VAL A 9 -10.18 30.60 -30.19
CA VAL A 9 -10.06 31.20 -28.86
C VAL A 9 -10.61 30.18 -27.87
N THR A 10 -9.75 29.55 -27.07
CA THR A 10 -10.14 28.50 -26.11
C THR A 10 -9.49 28.76 -24.75
N SER A 11 -9.72 29.93 -24.16
CA SER A 11 -9.16 30.24 -22.82
C SER A 11 -10.15 30.81 -21.81
N LEU A 12 -11.46 30.84 -22.08
CA LEU A 12 -12.45 31.36 -21.12
C LEU A 12 -13.60 30.42 -20.76
N MET A 13 -13.70 29.22 -21.33
CA MET A 13 -14.82 28.29 -21.06
C MET A 13 -14.50 27.13 -20.11
N VAL A 14 -13.25 26.96 -19.64
CA VAL A 14 -12.87 25.80 -18.82
C VAL A 14 -13.30 25.95 -17.35
N ALA A 15 -13.28 27.16 -16.78
CA ALA A 15 -13.68 27.40 -15.39
C ALA A 15 -15.16 27.06 -15.10
N GLY A 16 -16.05 27.19 -16.10
CA GLY A 16 -17.48 26.90 -15.95
C GLY A 16 -17.83 25.40 -15.91
N ALA A 17 -16.94 24.53 -16.41
CA ALA A 17 -17.18 23.09 -16.48
C ALA A 17 -16.70 22.34 -15.23
N LEU A 18 -15.69 22.85 -14.52
CA LEU A 18 -15.10 22.22 -13.32
C LEU A 18 -16.05 22.16 -12.11
N PHE A 19 -17.07 23.04 -12.05
CA PHE A 19 -17.99 23.13 -10.90
C PHE A 19 -19.47 23.23 -11.29
N ALA A 20 -19.85 22.69 -12.46
CA ALA A 20 -21.22 22.80 -12.98
C ALA A 20 -22.22 22.04 -12.09
N GLY A 21 -23.01 22.78 -11.28
CA GLY A 21 -24.19 22.26 -10.57
C GLY A 21 -24.19 22.36 -9.05
N ALA A 22 -23.15 22.92 -8.42
CA ALA A 22 -23.11 23.07 -6.96
C ALA A 22 -23.74 24.39 -6.47
N PRO A 23 -24.48 24.40 -5.34
CA PRO A 23 -24.94 25.63 -4.72
C PRO A 23 -23.74 26.48 -4.28
N ALA A 24 -23.89 27.80 -4.32
CA ALA A 24 -22.86 28.73 -3.87
C ALA A 24 -22.57 28.50 -2.39
N VAL A 25 -21.35 28.07 -2.04
CA VAL A 25 -20.88 28.11 -0.66
C VAL A 25 -20.71 29.58 -0.31
N ALA A 26 -21.37 30.03 0.75
CA ALA A 26 -21.24 31.39 1.23
C ALA A 26 -19.78 31.64 1.62
N ASN A 27 -19.11 32.49 0.84
CA ASN A 27 -17.83 33.06 1.21
C ASN A 27 -18.05 33.85 2.50
N THR A 28 -17.60 33.32 3.62
CA THR A 28 -17.89 33.91 4.93
C THR A 28 -16.60 34.41 5.53
N ASP A 29 -16.50 35.74 5.58
CA ASP A 29 -15.51 36.49 6.34
C ASP A 29 -15.30 35.89 7.73
N ALA A 30 -14.06 35.47 8.02
CA ALA A 30 -13.32 35.50 9.29
C ALA A 30 -14.09 35.41 10.64
N LYS A 31 -15.22 34.71 10.72
CA LYS A 31 -15.94 34.48 11.98
C LYS A 31 -15.96 33.00 12.31
N ASN A 32 -15.30 32.69 13.44
CA ASN A 32 -15.28 31.44 14.20
C ASN A 32 -15.64 30.19 13.40
N ILE A 33 -14.62 29.46 12.92
CA ILE A 33 -14.78 28.11 12.35
C ILE A 33 -15.60 27.17 13.27
N SER A 34 -15.60 27.42 14.59
CA SER A 34 -16.40 26.65 15.57
C SER A 34 -17.92 26.92 15.55
N GLU A 35 -18.40 27.95 14.83
CA GLU A 35 -19.82 28.31 14.74
C GLU A 35 -20.44 27.93 13.38
N GLN A 36 -19.64 27.43 12.43
CA GLN A 36 -20.13 26.98 11.13
C GLN A 36 -20.64 25.53 11.21
N PRO A 37 -21.71 25.18 10.47
CA PRO A 37 -22.10 23.78 10.32
C PRO A 37 -20.93 22.96 9.74
N PRO A 38 -20.80 21.67 10.08
CA PRO A 38 -19.76 20.82 9.50
C PRO A 38 -19.89 20.76 7.97
N ARG A 39 -18.77 20.89 7.25
CA ARG A 39 -18.77 20.74 5.78
C ARG A 39 -19.09 19.30 5.38
N ASP A 40 -20.05 19.12 4.48
CA ASP A 40 -20.30 17.84 3.84
C ASP A 40 -19.33 17.55 2.68
N LEU A 41 -19.52 16.41 1.99
CA LEU A 41 -18.65 16.01 0.88
C LEU A 41 -18.66 17.00 -0.30
N LEU A 42 -19.84 17.52 -0.69
CA LEU A 42 -19.94 18.45 -1.82
C LEU A 42 -19.32 19.80 -1.46
N GLU A 43 -19.58 20.29 -0.25
CA GLU A 43 -18.98 21.53 0.22
C GLU A 43 -17.46 21.42 0.22
N ASN A 44 -16.89 20.27 0.60
CA ASN A 44 -15.46 20.01 0.45
C ASN A 44 -15.01 20.04 -1.02
N VAL A 45 -15.76 19.46 -1.97
CA VAL A 45 -15.40 19.53 -3.40
C VAL A 45 -15.36 20.97 -3.91
N VAL A 46 -16.34 21.79 -3.56
CA VAL A 46 -16.43 23.19 -4.04
C VAL A 46 -15.43 24.11 -3.34
N TYR A 47 -14.99 23.77 -2.13
CA TYR A 47 -14.15 24.65 -1.31
C TYR A 47 -12.80 25.01 -1.96
N GLU A 48 -12.28 24.20 -2.87
CA GLU A 48 -11.01 24.48 -3.57
C GLU A 48 -11.14 25.35 -4.82
N LYS A 49 -12.34 25.84 -5.14
CA LYS A 49 -12.60 26.62 -6.35
C LYS A 49 -11.71 27.87 -6.48
N GLU A 50 -11.62 28.70 -5.45
CA GLU A 50 -10.79 29.93 -5.48
C GLU A 50 -9.31 29.58 -5.70
N TYR A 51 -8.85 28.47 -5.12
CA TYR A 51 -7.48 28.01 -5.30
C TYR A 51 -7.22 27.54 -6.73
N TRP A 52 -8.16 26.81 -7.33
CA TRP A 52 -8.11 26.44 -8.74
C TRP A 52 -8.10 27.65 -9.69
N GLU A 53 -8.96 28.64 -9.44
CA GLU A 53 -9.01 29.86 -10.24
C GLU A 53 -7.66 30.60 -10.20
N PHE A 54 -7.05 30.73 -9.01
CA PHE A 54 -5.71 31.28 -8.86
C PHE A 54 -4.66 30.49 -9.66
N LEU A 55 -4.66 29.16 -9.55
CA LEU A 55 -3.67 28.32 -10.22
C LEU A 55 -3.76 28.39 -11.76
N LEU A 56 -4.96 28.40 -12.31
CA LEU A 56 -5.18 28.49 -13.76
C LEU A 56 -4.65 29.81 -14.34
N GLU A 57 -4.66 30.87 -13.54
CA GLU A 57 -4.16 32.19 -13.94
C GLU A 57 -2.64 32.33 -13.72
N ASN A 58 -2.10 31.78 -12.62
CA ASN A 58 -0.77 32.12 -12.13
C ASN A 58 0.28 31.01 -12.25
N HIS A 59 -0.11 29.75 -12.43
CA HIS A 59 0.85 28.65 -12.42
C HIS A 59 1.73 28.63 -13.69
N PRO A 60 3.07 28.49 -13.58
CA PRO A 60 4.00 28.52 -14.71
C PRO A 60 3.66 27.58 -15.87
N VAL A 61 3.20 26.36 -15.58
CA VAL A 61 2.76 25.36 -16.57
C VAL A 61 1.88 25.94 -17.70
N PHE A 62 0.91 26.78 -17.37
CA PHE A 62 -0.01 27.35 -18.37
C PHE A 62 0.67 28.41 -19.25
N GLN A 63 1.74 29.04 -18.75
CA GLN A 63 2.57 29.92 -19.56
C GLN A 63 3.43 29.12 -20.54
N TYR A 64 4.05 28.02 -20.09
CA TYR A 64 4.79 27.11 -20.97
C TYR A 64 3.89 26.55 -22.07
N GLU A 65 2.64 26.17 -21.74
CA GLU A 65 1.66 25.71 -22.72
C GLU A 65 1.35 26.77 -23.79
N LYS A 66 1.05 28.01 -23.37
CA LYS A 66 0.76 29.14 -24.28
C LYS A 66 1.94 29.44 -25.21
N GLU A 67 3.17 29.23 -24.74
CA GLU A 67 4.41 29.45 -25.50
C GLU A 67 4.82 28.24 -26.35
N GLY A 68 4.08 27.13 -26.31
CA GLY A 68 4.41 25.91 -27.05
C GLY A 68 5.61 25.13 -26.47
N ARG A 69 5.95 25.36 -25.20
CA ARG A 69 7.07 24.72 -24.47
C ARG A 69 6.60 23.61 -23.53
N LEU A 70 5.57 22.86 -23.95
CA LEU A 70 5.00 21.76 -23.17
C LEU A 70 4.89 20.50 -24.04
N ILE A 71 5.50 19.40 -23.59
CA ILE A 71 5.42 18.06 -24.20
C ILE A 71 4.49 17.18 -23.35
N GLY A 72 3.35 16.82 -23.92
CA GLY A 72 2.28 16.07 -23.29
C GLY A 72 0.99 16.88 -23.19
N ASN A 73 -0.07 16.29 -22.64
CA ASN A 73 -1.36 16.93 -22.47
C ASN A 73 -1.68 17.14 -20.99
N ILE A 74 -2.18 18.33 -20.65
CA ILE A 74 -2.64 18.64 -19.30
C ILE A 74 -3.97 17.94 -19.05
N HIS A 75 -4.09 17.31 -17.89
CA HIS A 75 -5.36 16.82 -17.34
C HIS A 75 -5.59 17.42 -15.97
N LEU A 76 -6.66 18.19 -15.85
CA LEU A 76 -7.04 18.81 -14.59
C LEU A 76 -7.66 17.73 -13.70
N SER A 77 -7.12 17.56 -12.50
CA SER A 77 -7.60 16.56 -11.54
C SER A 77 -7.89 17.21 -10.19
N ASP A 78 -9.18 17.41 -9.92
CA ASP A 78 -9.73 18.10 -8.76
C ASP A 78 -10.37 17.12 -7.76
N ARG A 79 -10.99 17.65 -6.70
CA ARG A 79 -11.73 16.83 -5.72
C ARG A 79 -12.97 16.15 -6.32
N GLN A 80 -13.57 16.68 -7.39
CA GLN A 80 -14.70 16.01 -8.03
C GLN A 80 -14.21 14.70 -8.64
N GLU A 81 -13.12 14.74 -9.42
CA GLU A 81 -12.53 13.54 -10.00
C GLU A 81 -12.03 12.56 -8.92
N GLU A 82 -11.28 13.05 -7.92
CA GLU A 82 -10.61 12.18 -6.95
C GLU A 82 -11.55 11.67 -5.84
N PHE A 83 -12.53 12.47 -5.38
CA PHE A 83 -13.39 12.06 -4.25
C PHE A 83 -14.68 11.40 -4.73
N ILE A 84 -15.26 11.83 -5.87
CA ILE A 84 -16.59 11.40 -6.31
C ILE A 84 -16.54 10.51 -7.55
N ASP A 85 -15.81 10.90 -8.59
CA ASP A 85 -15.80 10.14 -9.86
C ASP A 85 -14.81 8.97 -9.81
N PHE A 86 -14.02 8.90 -8.74
CA PHE A 86 -12.92 7.93 -8.62
C PHE A 86 -13.43 6.50 -8.43
N ARG A 87 -13.06 5.62 -9.37
CA ARG A 87 -13.14 4.15 -9.26
C ARG A 87 -14.51 3.64 -8.81
N SER A 88 -15.54 4.04 -9.57
CA SER A 88 -16.90 3.50 -9.48
C SER A 88 -17.70 3.96 -8.25
N ALA A 89 -17.30 5.06 -7.62
CA ALA A 89 -18.08 5.68 -6.56
C ALA A 89 -19.39 6.31 -7.09
N ASP A 90 -19.39 6.78 -8.34
CA ASP A 90 -20.57 7.14 -9.13
C ASP A 90 -21.51 5.94 -9.31
N VAL A 91 -21.00 4.79 -9.76
CA VAL A 91 -21.79 3.56 -9.94
C VAL A 91 -22.36 3.07 -8.60
N TYR A 92 -21.60 3.22 -7.51
CA TYR A 92 -22.10 2.90 -6.17
C TYR A 92 -23.28 3.81 -5.79
N ALA A 93 -23.18 5.12 -6.02
CA ALA A 93 -24.26 6.06 -5.77
C ALA A 93 -25.49 5.81 -6.66
N GLU A 94 -25.31 5.50 -7.95
CA GLU A 94 -26.41 5.14 -8.86
C GLU A 94 -27.22 3.92 -8.37
N ARG A 95 -26.57 2.99 -7.68
CA ARG A 95 -27.22 1.79 -7.09
C ARG A 95 -27.86 2.04 -5.74
N HIS A 96 -27.58 3.18 -5.12
CA HIS A 96 -28.10 3.61 -3.82
C HIS A 96 -28.79 4.96 -4.00
N PRO A 97 -29.99 5.00 -4.61
CA PRO A 97 -30.65 6.24 -5.02
C PRO A 97 -31.00 7.19 -3.86
N GLU A 98 -30.88 6.73 -2.61
CA GLU A 98 -30.93 7.57 -1.41
C GLU A 98 -29.66 8.40 -1.16
N LEU A 99 -28.57 8.09 -1.86
CA LEU A 99 -27.30 8.80 -1.83
C LEU A 99 -27.15 9.61 -3.12
N ASP A 100 -27.09 10.93 -3.02
CA ASP A 100 -26.81 11.79 -4.17
C ASP A 100 -25.39 11.58 -4.74
N ARG A 101 -24.48 11.04 -3.93
CA ARG A 101 -23.04 10.87 -4.22
C ARG A 101 -22.37 9.96 -3.18
N ALA A 102 -21.19 9.45 -3.50
CA ALA A 102 -20.35 8.69 -2.58
C ALA A 102 -18.87 9.04 -2.74
N ALA A 103 -18.10 8.90 -1.64
CA ALA A 103 -16.64 8.96 -1.66
C ALA A 103 -16.06 7.67 -1.08
N VAL A 104 -15.75 6.72 -1.97
CA VAL A 104 -15.38 5.35 -1.57
C VAL A 104 -13.90 5.24 -1.21
N THR A 105 -13.03 5.96 -1.93
CA THR A 105 -11.57 5.86 -1.75
C THR A 105 -11.00 7.04 -0.97
N TYR A 106 -11.12 8.26 -1.52
CA TYR A 106 -10.50 9.46 -0.98
C TYR A 106 -11.54 10.40 -0.41
N ARG A 107 -11.29 10.89 0.80
CA ARG A 107 -12.07 11.94 1.45
C ARG A 107 -11.28 12.55 2.59
N LEU A 108 -11.59 13.80 2.93
CA LEU A 108 -11.11 14.42 4.17
C LEU A 108 -12.09 14.13 5.31
N GLY A 109 -11.54 13.78 6.47
CA GLY A 109 -12.31 13.64 7.71
C GLY A 109 -12.22 14.86 8.63
N LYS A 110 -11.42 15.89 8.25
CA LYS A 110 -11.04 17.07 9.04
C LYS A 110 -10.70 18.24 8.12
N GLU A 111 -10.26 19.35 8.72
CA GLU A 111 -9.87 20.60 8.05
C GLU A 111 -8.87 20.37 6.88
N THR A 112 -9.10 21.06 5.76
CA THR A 112 -8.15 21.16 4.64
C THR A 112 -7.07 22.19 4.96
N PHE A 113 -5.94 22.19 4.25
CA PHE A 113 -4.96 23.27 4.39
C PHE A 113 -5.46 24.63 3.90
N LEU A 114 -6.60 24.68 3.21
CA LEU A 114 -7.26 25.91 2.77
C LEU A 114 -8.12 26.57 3.85
N ASP A 115 -8.22 25.99 5.05
CA ASP A 115 -8.97 26.55 6.17
C ASP A 115 -8.13 27.57 6.95
N PHE A 116 -8.57 28.83 6.94
CA PHE A 116 -7.91 29.95 7.62
C PHE A 116 -8.90 30.82 8.42
N PRO A 117 -8.53 31.26 9.64
CA PRO A 117 -7.43 30.71 10.44
C PRO A 117 -7.81 29.30 10.94
N ASN A 118 -6.88 28.34 10.93
CA ASN A 118 -7.12 27.04 11.57
C ASN A 118 -6.58 27.00 13.01
N LYS A 119 -6.91 25.92 13.73
CA LYS A 119 -6.53 25.72 15.14
C LYS A 119 -5.32 24.79 15.33
N TYR A 120 -4.53 24.55 14.28
CA TYR A 120 -3.34 23.72 14.44
C TYR A 120 -2.30 24.46 15.29
N VAL A 121 -1.81 23.79 16.32
CA VAL A 121 -0.75 24.32 17.21
C VAL A 121 0.62 23.74 16.89
N GLY A 122 0.68 22.73 16.02
CA GLY A 122 1.89 22.05 15.62
C GLY A 122 2.30 20.94 16.60
N PRO A 123 2.94 19.87 16.11
CA PRO A 123 3.26 18.70 16.92
C PRO A 123 4.27 18.97 18.04
N LYS A 124 5.12 19.99 17.91
CA LYS A 124 6.07 20.40 18.96
C LYS A 124 5.34 20.80 20.23
N THR A 125 4.27 21.59 20.12
CA THR A 125 3.42 22.02 21.22
C THR A 125 2.77 20.82 21.93
N CYS A 126 2.31 19.81 21.19
CA CYS A 126 1.82 18.56 21.78
C CYS A 126 2.94 17.83 22.56
N GLY A 127 4.15 17.83 22.04
CA GLY A 127 5.33 17.20 22.63
C GLY A 127 5.80 17.82 23.94
N GLU A 128 5.47 19.09 24.21
CA GLU A 128 5.78 19.75 25.48
C GLU A 128 5.14 19.03 26.68
N CYS A 129 3.92 18.52 26.51
CA CYS A 129 3.20 17.73 27.53
C CYS A 129 3.28 16.22 27.30
N HIS A 130 3.47 15.77 26.05
CA HIS A 130 3.50 14.36 25.66
C HIS A 130 4.83 13.93 25.03
N PRO A 131 5.97 14.09 25.74
CA PRO A 131 7.29 13.85 25.17
C PRO A 131 7.49 12.38 24.76
N ALA A 132 6.89 11.41 25.47
CA ALA A 132 7.03 9.99 25.14
C ALA A 132 6.43 9.63 23.77
N GLN A 133 5.25 10.15 23.46
CA GLN A 133 4.60 9.96 22.16
C GLN A 133 5.34 10.73 21.08
N TYR A 134 5.72 11.98 21.37
CA TYR A 134 6.46 12.83 20.44
C TYR A 134 7.78 12.18 20.00
N GLU A 135 8.56 11.66 20.94
CA GLU A 135 9.83 10.98 20.68
C GLU A 135 9.71 9.73 19.80
N LYS A 136 8.61 8.99 19.90
CA LYS A 136 8.34 7.86 18.99
C LYS A 136 7.93 8.35 17.61
N TRP A 137 7.02 9.32 17.59
CA TRP A 137 6.43 9.85 16.37
C TRP A 137 7.48 10.57 15.49
N THR A 138 8.36 11.41 16.04
CA THR A 138 9.36 12.17 15.26
C THR A 138 10.32 11.28 14.49
N ARG A 139 10.58 10.07 14.99
CA ARG A 139 11.44 9.06 14.33
C ARG A 139 10.68 8.19 13.33
N SER A 140 9.39 8.44 13.13
CA SER A 140 8.55 7.65 12.24
C SER A 140 8.46 8.25 10.83
N ARG A 141 8.12 7.42 9.85
CA ARG A 141 7.82 7.93 8.50
C ARG A 141 6.54 8.75 8.43
N HIS A 142 5.64 8.66 9.41
CA HIS A 142 4.52 9.60 9.52
C HIS A 142 5.01 11.03 9.69
N ALA A 143 5.97 11.27 10.57
CA ALA A 143 6.56 12.60 10.76
C ALA A 143 7.41 13.06 9.56
N ASN A 144 8.08 12.12 8.88
CA ASN A 144 9.10 12.42 7.88
C ASN A 144 8.63 12.23 6.42
N THR A 145 7.35 11.97 6.17
CA THR A 145 6.84 11.73 4.80
C THR A 145 6.78 13.00 3.95
N LEU A 146 6.79 14.18 4.55
CA LEU A 146 6.83 15.47 3.87
C LEU A 146 7.88 16.32 4.55
N ARG A 147 8.91 16.69 3.79
CA ARG A 147 10.09 17.42 4.29
C ARG A 147 10.46 18.54 3.34
N PHE A 148 10.99 19.62 3.89
CA PHE A 148 11.53 20.70 3.08
C PHE A 148 12.88 20.31 2.48
N PRO A 149 13.29 20.94 1.36
CA PRO A 149 14.56 20.62 0.72
C PRO A 149 15.78 20.69 1.66
N ASP A 150 15.82 21.66 2.58
CA ASP A 150 16.90 21.87 3.55
C ASP A 150 16.91 20.85 4.71
N GLU A 151 15.89 19.99 4.80
CA GLU A 151 15.73 18.96 5.84
C GLU A 151 16.00 17.55 5.32
N MET A 152 16.39 17.43 4.05
CA MET A 152 16.66 16.16 3.40
C MET A 152 18.00 15.60 3.86
N VAL A 153 17.97 14.85 4.97
CA VAL A 153 19.13 14.16 5.57
C VAL A 153 19.82 13.19 4.61
N GLU A 154 19.16 12.81 3.52
CA GLU A 154 19.70 11.97 2.46
C GLU A 154 20.93 12.58 1.80
N ILE A 155 21.04 13.91 1.74
CA ILE A 155 22.21 14.59 1.19
C ILE A 155 23.46 14.17 1.96
N GLU A 156 23.44 14.29 3.29
CA GLU A 156 24.56 13.86 4.14
C GLU A 156 24.67 12.33 4.19
N LYS A 157 23.55 11.62 4.40
CA LYS A 157 23.57 10.16 4.58
C LYS A 157 24.05 9.38 3.36
N PHE A 158 23.79 9.89 2.16
CA PHE A 158 24.19 9.25 0.90
C PHE A 158 25.37 9.98 0.21
N GLY A 159 25.90 11.04 0.82
CA GLY A 159 27.04 11.78 0.27
C GLY A 159 26.71 12.50 -1.05
N LEU A 160 25.51 13.04 -1.16
CA LEU A 160 25.04 13.80 -2.32
C LEU A 160 25.55 15.24 -2.24
N GLU A 161 25.76 15.88 -3.39
CA GLU A 161 26.05 17.32 -3.41
C GLU A 161 24.76 18.13 -3.18
N ASP A 162 23.66 17.68 -3.77
CA ASP A 162 22.33 18.27 -3.68
C ASP A 162 21.22 17.24 -3.97
N LEU A 163 19.97 17.69 -4.11
CA LEU A 163 18.81 16.84 -4.41
C LEU A 163 18.72 16.38 -5.88
N ASN A 164 19.51 16.98 -6.76
CA ASN A 164 19.59 16.66 -8.19
C ASN A 164 20.77 15.72 -8.49
N SER A 165 21.59 15.41 -7.48
CA SER A 165 22.66 14.43 -7.55
C SER A 165 22.12 12.99 -7.66
N PRO A 166 22.74 12.10 -8.45
CA PRO A 166 22.37 10.69 -8.50
C PRO A 166 22.49 10.02 -7.12
N VAL A 167 21.43 9.35 -6.67
CA VAL A 167 21.40 8.68 -5.35
C VAL A 167 22.21 7.37 -5.35
N PHE A 168 22.20 6.66 -6.48
CA PHE A 168 22.92 5.41 -6.71
C PHE A 168 23.70 5.49 -8.04
N PRO A 169 24.79 6.29 -8.09
CA PRO A 169 25.52 6.60 -9.32
C PRO A 169 26.12 5.37 -10.01
N GLU A 170 26.34 4.27 -9.28
CA GLU A 170 26.78 3.00 -9.82
C GLU A 170 25.73 2.27 -10.66
N VAL A 171 24.45 2.61 -10.49
CA VAL A 171 23.32 2.04 -11.25
C VAL A 171 22.89 2.99 -12.35
N GLY A 172 22.73 4.28 -12.05
CA GLY A 172 22.22 5.24 -13.02
C GLY A 172 22.08 6.66 -12.49
N PRO A 173 21.54 7.57 -13.32
CA PRO A 173 21.51 9.00 -13.03
C PRO A 173 20.32 9.45 -12.15
N ALA A 174 19.54 8.53 -11.58
CA ALA A 174 18.33 8.89 -10.84
C ALA A 174 18.62 9.73 -9.58
N SER A 175 18.03 10.92 -9.54
CA SER A 175 18.07 11.88 -8.44
C SER A 175 16.72 11.99 -7.74
N ILE A 176 16.69 12.62 -6.55
CA ILE A 176 15.45 12.80 -5.78
C ILE A 176 14.51 13.76 -6.50
N LEU A 177 15.04 14.90 -6.96
CA LEU A 177 14.32 15.83 -7.83
C LEU A 177 14.67 15.56 -9.30
N PRO A 178 13.69 15.60 -10.22
CA PRO A 178 13.96 15.34 -11.63
C PRO A 178 14.72 16.49 -12.30
N GLU A 179 15.11 16.28 -13.56
CA GLU A 179 15.78 17.29 -14.37
C GLU A 179 15.02 18.62 -14.36
N GLY A 180 15.77 19.71 -14.20
CA GLY A 180 15.26 21.08 -14.28
C GLY A 180 14.35 21.51 -13.13
N VAL A 181 14.17 20.68 -12.11
CA VAL A 181 13.46 21.02 -10.86
C VAL A 181 14.47 21.08 -9.72
N THR A 182 14.68 22.28 -9.19
CA THR A 182 15.66 22.56 -8.14
C THR A 182 14.98 22.90 -6.81
N ALA A 183 15.72 22.83 -5.71
CA ALA A 183 15.21 22.99 -4.35
C ALA A 183 14.46 24.33 -4.11
N ASP A 184 14.87 25.41 -4.77
CA ASP A 184 14.25 26.75 -4.70
C ASP A 184 12.86 26.80 -5.36
N ALA A 185 12.57 25.91 -6.31
CA ALA A 185 11.25 25.81 -6.96
C ALA A 185 10.26 24.89 -6.22
N VAL A 186 10.70 24.26 -5.12
CA VAL A 186 9.98 23.17 -4.46
C VAL A 186 9.57 23.57 -3.05
N TYR A 187 8.27 23.51 -2.75
CA TYR A 187 7.77 23.65 -1.39
C TYR A 187 8.26 22.49 -0.51
N ALA A 188 8.03 21.26 -0.96
CA ALA A 188 8.38 20.07 -0.20
C ALA A 188 8.61 18.83 -1.06
N VAL A 189 9.46 17.92 -0.58
CA VAL A 189 9.63 16.56 -1.08
C VAL A 189 8.69 15.63 -0.31
N ILE A 190 7.95 14.80 -1.03
CA ILE A 190 7.06 13.79 -0.47
C ILE A 190 7.71 12.41 -0.62
N GLY A 191 7.88 11.72 0.49
CA GLY A 191 8.38 10.35 0.56
C GLY A 191 9.54 10.20 1.52
N THR A 192 10.12 9.00 1.49
CA THR A 192 11.29 8.63 2.30
C THR A 192 12.17 7.71 1.48
N PRO A 193 13.43 7.48 1.90
CA PRO A 193 14.33 6.59 1.18
C PRO A 193 13.80 5.16 1.12
N ARG A 194 12.72 4.83 1.84
CA ARG A 194 12.15 3.50 1.84
C ARG A 194 11.65 3.04 0.47
N THR A 195 11.13 3.93 -0.37
CA THR A 195 10.42 3.50 -1.59
C THR A 195 10.58 4.47 -2.74
N LYS A 196 10.18 5.72 -2.56
CA LYS A 196 10.06 6.67 -3.65
C LYS A 196 10.02 8.11 -3.15
N TYR A 197 10.31 9.02 -4.06
CA TYR A 197 10.09 10.46 -3.87
C TYR A 197 9.24 11.05 -4.99
N GLY A 198 8.46 12.07 -4.63
CA GLY A 198 7.91 13.08 -5.53
C GLY A 198 8.02 14.44 -4.87
N PHE A 199 7.51 15.49 -5.52
CA PHE A 199 7.60 16.85 -5.00
C PHE A 199 6.28 17.61 -5.16
N LEU A 200 6.13 18.67 -4.36
CA LEU A 200 5.18 19.76 -4.57
C LEU A 200 5.98 21.00 -4.94
N ASP A 201 5.64 21.65 -6.05
CA ASP A 201 6.26 22.91 -6.44
C ASP A 201 5.84 24.06 -5.50
N ALA A 202 6.40 25.25 -5.73
CA ALA A 202 6.13 26.45 -4.94
C ALA A 202 4.66 26.93 -4.99
N TYR A 203 3.82 26.36 -5.87
CA TYR A 203 2.38 26.64 -5.94
C TYR A 203 1.54 25.56 -5.26
N LEU A 204 2.19 24.61 -4.57
CA LEU A 204 1.59 23.42 -3.97
C LEU A 204 0.89 22.51 -5.00
N VAL A 205 1.36 22.53 -6.25
CA VAL A 205 0.91 21.61 -7.30
C VAL A 205 1.82 20.40 -7.33
N ARG A 206 1.22 19.23 -7.56
CA ARG A 206 1.94 17.96 -7.63
C ARG A 206 2.90 17.95 -8.82
N GLY A 207 4.16 17.65 -8.54
CA GLY A 207 5.19 17.44 -9.55
C GLY A 207 4.97 16.19 -10.38
N THR A 208 4.22 16.30 -11.48
CA THR A 208 3.95 15.23 -12.45
C THR A 208 4.75 15.39 -13.76
N TYR A 209 5.77 16.24 -13.72
CA TYR A 209 6.55 16.68 -14.86
C TYR A 209 8.02 16.91 -14.46
N HIS A 210 8.87 17.12 -15.46
CA HIS A 210 10.23 17.65 -15.32
C HIS A 210 10.45 18.78 -16.34
N VAL A 211 11.58 19.49 -16.24
CA VAL A 211 11.96 20.54 -17.19
C VAL A 211 13.21 20.11 -17.93
N ARG A 212 13.08 19.90 -19.24
CA ARG A 212 14.18 19.54 -20.13
C ARG A 212 14.88 20.80 -20.61
N ASP A 213 16.22 20.80 -20.61
CA ASP A 213 17.06 21.88 -21.11
C ASP A 213 16.75 23.26 -20.45
N GLY A 214 16.41 23.28 -19.16
CA GLY A 214 16.13 24.51 -18.42
C GLY A 214 15.78 24.29 -16.96
N LEU A 215 15.32 25.36 -16.29
CA LEU A 215 14.98 25.37 -14.88
C LEU A 215 13.56 25.91 -14.67
N LEU A 216 12.79 25.24 -13.81
CA LEU A 216 11.44 25.67 -13.43
C LEU A 216 11.45 27.04 -12.74
N SER A 217 12.41 27.29 -11.85
CA SER A 217 12.53 28.57 -11.12
C SER A 217 12.85 29.75 -12.01
N GLU A 218 13.48 29.51 -13.18
CA GLU A 218 13.82 30.56 -14.15
C GLU A 218 12.79 30.68 -15.28
N GLY A 219 11.81 29.78 -15.35
CA GLY A 219 10.83 29.75 -16.44
C GLY A 219 11.43 29.35 -17.80
N THR A 220 12.60 28.71 -17.82
CA THR A 220 13.35 28.31 -19.04
C THR A 220 13.08 26.85 -19.44
N GLY A 221 13.58 26.42 -20.60
CA GLY A 221 13.44 25.05 -21.08
C GLY A 221 12.04 24.64 -21.51
N THR A 222 11.75 23.34 -21.46
CA THR A 222 10.47 22.73 -21.88
C THR A 222 9.93 21.85 -20.76
N ILE A 223 8.65 22.03 -20.39
CA ILE A 223 7.98 21.11 -19.46
C ILE A 223 7.64 19.82 -20.19
N VAL A 224 8.00 18.68 -19.59
CA VAL A 224 7.76 17.36 -20.16
C VAL A 224 6.96 16.51 -19.17
N ALA A 225 5.88 15.91 -19.65
CA ALA A 225 5.07 14.97 -18.89
C ALA A 225 5.89 13.76 -18.45
N GLY A 226 5.83 13.39 -17.17
CA GLY A 226 6.50 12.17 -16.67
C GLY A 226 7.94 12.37 -16.21
N THR A 227 8.64 11.25 -16.03
CA THR A 227 10.01 11.17 -15.45
C THR A 227 10.10 12.01 -14.17
N ASN A 228 9.15 11.80 -13.25
CA ASN A 228 8.90 12.72 -12.13
C ASN A 228 8.92 12.06 -10.74
N GLN A 229 9.01 10.73 -10.66
CA GLN A 229 8.99 9.99 -9.40
C GLN A 229 10.23 9.11 -9.27
N PHE A 230 11.16 9.50 -8.41
CA PHE A 230 12.29 8.64 -8.02
C PHE A 230 11.76 7.31 -7.45
N SER A 231 12.27 6.19 -7.95
CA SER A 231 11.95 4.84 -7.53
C SER A 231 13.19 4.18 -6.95
N ARG A 232 13.22 3.91 -5.64
CA ARG A 232 14.37 3.23 -5.03
C ARG A 232 14.52 1.80 -5.56
N GLY A 233 13.42 1.08 -5.72
CA GLY A 233 13.46 -0.30 -6.21
C GLY A 233 14.14 -0.38 -7.58
N TRP A 234 13.84 0.57 -8.46
CA TRP A 234 14.48 0.63 -9.77
C TRP A 234 15.90 1.21 -9.74
N ALA A 235 16.11 2.33 -9.01
CA ALA A 235 17.38 3.02 -8.95
C ALA A 235 18.48 2.25 -8.21
N GLU A 236 18.13 1.36 -7.28
CA GLU A 236 19.09 0.59 -6.47
C GLU A 236 19.14 -0.89 -6.86
N SER A 237 17.97 -1.52 -7.04
CA SER A 237 17.88 -2.99 -7.03
C SER A 237 17.69 -3.62 -8.40
N ILE A 238 16.95 -2.97 -9.30
CA ILE A 238 16.73 -3.47 -10.67
C ILE A 238 17.78 -2.83 -11.58
N THR A 239 19.02 -3.31 -11.49
CA THR A 239 20.08 -2.94 -12.43
C THR A 239 19.81 -3.56 -13.82
N PRO A 240 20.48 -3.14 -14.89
CA PRO A 240 20.37 -3.79 -16.19
C PRO A 240 20.65 -5.30 -16.16
N GLU A 241 21.56 -5.76 -15.30
CA GLU A 241 21.88 -7.18 -15.09
C GLU A 241 20.73 -7.91 -14.40
N VAL A 242 20.16 -7.31 -13.36
CA VAL A 242 18.99 -7.88 -12.66
C VAL A 242 17.78 -7.92 -13.59
N ALA A 243 17.58 -6.89 -14.43
CA ALA A 243 16.51 -6.87 -15.43
C ALA A 243 16.67 -8.04 -16.43
N LYS A 244 17.89 -8.29 -16.93
CA LYS A 244 18.19 -9.44 -17.79
C LYS A 244 17.98 -10.77 -17.08
N GLN A 245 18.34 -10.87 -15.79
CA GLN A 245 18.08 -12.06 -14.99
C GLN A 245 16.58 -12.31 -14.81
N ILE A 246 15.76 -11.26 -14.64
CA ILE A 246 14.31 -11.40 -14.60
C ILE A 246 13.77 -11.85 -15.96
N ALA A 247 14.22 -11.23 -17.04
CA ALA A 247 13.80 -11.56 -18.40
C ALA A 247 14.13 -13.01 -18.82
N SER A 248 15.07 -13.69 -18.14
CA SER A 248 15.39 -15.09 -18.44
C SER A 248 14.30 -16.09 -18.04
N TYR A 249 13.37 -15.69 -17.16
CA TYR A 249 12.24 -16.53 -16.73
C TYR A 249 10.87 -15.81 -16.78
N VAL A 250 10.87 -14.49 -17.01
CA VAL A 250 9.66 -13.69 -17.18
C VAL A 250 9.63 -13.12 -18.60
N GLU A 251 8.79 -13.70 -19.44
CA GLU A 251 8.63 -13.26 -20.81
C GLU A 251 8.16 -11.80 -20.88
N GLY A 252 8.79 -11.02 -21.76
CA GLY A 252 8.46 -9.62 -21.98
C GLY A 252 8.95 -8.66 -20.90
N PHE A 253 9.74 -9.08 -19.91
CA PHE A 253 10.33 -8.14 -18.95
C PHE A 253 11.33 -7.18 -19.65
N PRO A 254 11.21 -5.86 -19.46
CA PRO A 254 12.08 -4.89 -20.12
C PRO A 254 13.50 -4.90 -19.54
N THR A 255 14.49 -4.73 -20.41
CA THR A 255 15.92 -4.83 -20.11
C THR A 255 16.73 -3.61 -20.55
N THR A 256 16.17 -2.72 -21.37
CA THR A 256 16.79 -1.46 -21.79
C THR A 256 15.92 -0.25 -21.45
N ILE A 257 16.53 0.93 -21.34
CA ILE A 257 15.79 2.15 -21.02
C ILE A 257 14.77 2.50 -22.11
N GLU A 258 15.04 2.19 -23.37
CA GLU A 258 14.09 2.39 -24.48
C GLU A 258 12.87 1.48 -24.35
N GLU A 259 13.05 0.26 -23.84
CA GLU A 259 11.94 -0.65 -23.55
C GLU A 259 11.12 -0.13 -22.36
N PHE A 260 11.77 0.35 -21.29
CA PHE A 260 11.09 0.99 -20.16
C PHE A 260 10.31 2.24 -20.58
N ALA A 261 10.89 3.09 -21.44
CA ALA A 261 10.24 4.31 -21.94
C ALA A 261 8.98 4.00 -22.77
N LYS A 262 9.01 2.93 -23.57
CA LYS A 262 7.91 2.55 -24.48
C LYS A 262 6.85 1.66 -23.84
N LYS A 263 7.17 0.94 -22.77
CA LYS A 263 6.31 -0.12 -22.23
C LYS A 263 5.42 0.38 -21.08
N GLY A 264 4.11 0.34 -21.32
CA GLY A 264 3.09 0.66 -20.32
C GLY A 264 2.84 2.16 -20.17
N THR A 265 2.11 2.54 -19.12
CA THR A 265 1.74 3.95 -18.86
C THR A 265 2.77 4.69 -17.99
N THR A 266 3.75 3.99 -17.41
CA THR A 266 4.64 4.53 -16.36
C THR A 266 6.10 4.59 -16.78
N GLY A 267 6.37 4.59 -18.09
CA GLY A 267 7.71 4.61 -18.65
C GLY A 267 8.51 5.86 -18.27
N SER A 268 9.80 5.83 -18.56
CA SER A 268 10.72 6.96 -18.40
C SER A 268 11.97 6.74 -19.25
N ASP A 269 12.62 7.84 -19.62
CA ASP A 269 13.94 7.92 -20.23
C ASP A 269 15.10 7.93 -19.22
N VAL A 270 14.81 7.92 -17.91
CA VAL A 270 15.80 7.93 -16.83
C VAL A 270 15.70 6.65 -16.00
N TRP A 271 16.75 5.83 -15.99
CA TRP A 271 16.79 4.60 -15.21
C TRP A 271 16.71 4.90 -13.71
N GLY A 272 15.66 4.43 -13.05
CA GLY A 272 15.42 4.69 -11.63
C GLY A 272 14.38 5.78 -11.34
N VAL A 273 13.79 6.39 -12.37
CA VAL A 273 12.72 7.40 -12.22
C VAL A 273 11.52 6.94 -13.03
N THR A 274 10.34 6.93 -12.41
CA THR A 274 9.08 6.53 -13.06
C THR A 274 8.22 7.73 -13.44
N SER A 275 7.27 7.54 -14.35
CA SER A 275 6.18 8.50 -14.57
C SER A 275 4.98 8.14 -13.68
N TYR A 276 4.59 9.05 -12.78
CA TYR A 276 3.50 8.81 -11.83
C TYR A 276 2.56 10.00 -11.68
N GLY A 277 1.27 9.75 -11.88
CA GLY A 277 0.30 10.82 -12.16
C GLY A 277 0.52 11.43 -13.56
N SER A 278 1.18 10.68 -14.42
CA SER A 278 1.61 11.08 -15.75
C SER A 278 1.96 9.83 -16.56
N ASN A 279 1.94 10.00 -17.88
CA ASN A 279 2.47 9.10 -18.88
C ASN A 279 3.55 9.86 -19.64
N PHE A 280 4.75 9.30 -19.69
CA PHE A 280 5.93 9.95 -20.29
C PHE A 280 5.62 10.55 -21.68
N GLU A 281 5.91 11.84 -21.85
CA GLU A 281 5.67 12.68 -23.05
C GLU A 281 4.23 12.75 -23.59
N ASN A 282 3.25 12.12 -22.92
CA ASN A 282 1.88 11.98 -23.43
C ASN A 282 0.86 12.78 -22.62
N LYS A 283 0.82 12.59 -21.30
CA LYS A 283 -0.20 13.20 -20.43
C LYS A 283 0.35 13.39 -19.03
N PHE A 284 0.01 14.48 -18.35
CA PHE A 284 0.24 14.61 -16.91
C PHE A 284 -0.95 15.23 -16.19
N MET A 285 -1.11 14.89 -14.91
CA MET A 285 -2.15 15.47 -14.08
C MET A 285 -1.68 16.80 -13.50
N PHE A 286 -2.32 17.88 -13.90
CA PHE A 286 -2.24 19.11 -13.12
C PHE A 286 -3.16 18.93 -11.91
N GLN A 287 -2.56 18.63 -10.76
CA GLN A 287 -3.28 18.24 -9.55
C GLN A 287 -2.74 19.04 -8.35
N PRO A 288 -3.50 20.02 -7.85
CA PRO A 288 -3.18 20.70 -6.62
C PRO A 288 -3.11 19.74 -5.43
N ALA A 289 -2.33 20.07 -4.41
CA ALA A 289 -2.23 19.24 -3.21
C ALA A 289 -3.59 19.07 -2.51
N SER A 290 -4.53 20.02 -2.68
CA SER A 290 -5.87 20.02 -2.10
C SER A 290 -6.78 18.92 -2.66
N SER A 291 -6.54 18.51 -3.89
CA SER A 291 -7.35 17.50 -4.57
C SER A 291 -7.07 16.09 -4.09
N TYR A 292 -5.85 15.84 -3.60
CA TYR A 292 -5.37 14.47 -3.36
C TYR A 292 -4.35 14.36 -2.23
N CYS A 293 -3.21 15.05 -2.37
CA CYS A 293 -2.05 14.84 -1.50
C CYS A 293 -2.37 15.09 -0.02
N GLU A 294 -3.13 16.13 0.29
CA GLU A 294 -3.48 16.49 1.66
C GLU A 294 -4.33 15.45 2.40
N VAL A 295 -4.94 14.50 1.68
CA VAL A 295 -5.68 13.40 2.30
C VAL A 295 -4.72 12.53 3.12
N CYS A 296 -3.50 12.29 2.64
CA CYS A 296 -2.57 11.32 3.25
C CYS A 296 -1.14 11.83 3.49
N HIS A 297 -0.72 12.94 2.90
CA HIS A 297 0.61 13.53 3.05
C HIS A 297 0.45 15.01 3.34
N THR A 298 0.11 15.30 4.59
CA THR A 298 -0.55 16.56 4.92
C THR A 298 0.43 17.70 5.22
N MET A 299 -0.08 18.90 5.09
CA MET A 299 0.51 20.15 5.55
C MET A 299 -0.61 21.04 6.07
N LYS A 300 -0.27 21.96 6.98
CA LYS A 300 -1.15 23.04 7.47
C LYS A 300 -0.31 24.29 7.69
N PHE A 301 -0.92 25.43 7.43
CA PHE A 301 -0.28 26.74 7.54
C PHE A 301 -0.92 27.59 8.64
N ASN A 302 -0.21 28.56 9.18
CA ASN A 302 -0.67 29.49 10.22
C ASN A 302 -1.06 30.88 9.68
N PHE A 303 -1.40 31.00 8.39
CA PHE A 303 -1.90 32.25 7.81
C PHE A 303 -3.16 32.72 8.54
N ALA A 304 -3.30 34.03 8.72
CA ALA A 304 -4.47 34.61 9.39
C ALA A 304 -5.72 34.54 8.52
N ASN A 305 -5.55 34.58 7.19
CA ASN A 305 -6.61 34.60 6.20
C ASN A 305 -6.12 34.05 4.85
N LYS A 306 -7.04 33.90 3.89
CA LYS A 306 -6.76 33.38 2.55
C LYS A 306 -5.87 34.29 1.71
N ASP A 307 -5.99 35.61 1.84
CA ASP A 307 -5.21 36.56 1.03
C ASP A 307 -3.72 36.40 1.33
N GLU A 308 -3.34 36.26 2.61
CA GLU A 308 -1.95 35.98 3.00
C GLU A 308 -1.43 34.66 2.42
N PHE A 309 -2.29 33.64 2.32
CA PHE A 309 -1.96 32.36 1.69
C PHE A 309 -1.73 32.52 0.18
N PHE A 310 -2.65 33.18 -0.52
CA PHE A 310 -2.52 33.43 -1.96
C PHE A 310 -1.28 34.28 -2.30
N ASP A 311 -0.98 35.29 -1.48
CA ASP A 311 0.23 36.11 -1.59
C ASP A 311 1.53 35.30 -1.31
N ALA A 312 1.44 34.10 -0.76
CA ALA A 312 2.58 33.22 -0.51
C ALA A 312 2.80 32.19 -1.64
N LEU A 313 1.79 31.90 -2.45
CA LEU A 313 1.91 30.92 -3.54
C LEU A 313 2.93 31.40 -4.59
N GLY A 314 3.84 30.50 -4.97
CA GLY A 314 4.98 30.79 -5.83
C GLY A 314 6.27 31.12 -5.06
N ASP A 315 6.18 31.39 -3.74
CA ASP A 315 7.33 31.55 -2.86
C ASP A 315 7.42 30.35 -1.90
N ALA A 316 8.26 29.38 -2.27
CA ALA A 316 8.45 28.17 -1.48
C ALA A 316 8.89 28.48 -0.04
N LYS A 317 9.74 29.50 0.17
CA LYS A 317 10.27 29.79 1.50
C LYS A 317 9.21 30.44 2.40
N LYS A 318 8.42 31.36 1.86
CA LYS A 318 7.30 31.97 2.59
C LYS A 318 6.26 30.92 3.00
N LEU A 319 5.96 29.96 2.13
CA LEU A 319 5.09 28.83 2.48
C LEU A 319 5.69 27.95 3.58
N GLN A 320 6.98 27.61 3.46
CA GLN A 320 7.70 26.79 4.46
C GLN A 320 7.72 27.44 5.84
N ASP A 321 7.97 28.74 5.91
CA ASP A 321 8.02 29.51 7.16
C ASP A 321 6.63 29.61 7.81
N ALA A 322 5.56 29.58 7.01
CA ALA A 322 4.17 29.56 7.48
C ALA A 322 3.65 28.15 7.83
N THR A 323 4.39 27.08 7.56
CA THR A 323 3.94 25.71 7.83
C THR A 323 3.98 25.39 9.32
N ILE A 324 2.81 25.26 9.95
CA ILE A 324 2.68 24.94 11.38
C ILE A 324 2.68 23.43 11.66
N SER A 325 2.23 22.62 10.70
CA SER A 325 2.18 21.17 10.81
C SER A 325 2.42 20.53 9.44
N ARG A 326 3.16 19.41 9.42
CA ARG A 326 3.44 18.65 8.20
C ARG A 326 3.62 17.16 8.48
N GLY A 327 3.48 16.37 7.41
CA GLY A 327 3.44 14.92 7.48
C GLY A 327 2.12 14.43 8.10
N ILE A 328 2.10 13.22 8.63
CA ILE A 328 1.00 12.73 9.46
C ILE A 328 1.34 13.09 10.91
N SER A 329 0.97 14.31 11.32
CA SER A 329 1.26 14.85 12.64
C SER A 329 0.23 14.42 13.69
N CYS A 330 0.48 14.81 14.96
CA CYS A 330 -0.42 14.52 16.08
C CYS A 330 -1.86 14.94 15.77
N GLU A 331 -2.05 16.14 15.23
CA GLU A 331 -3.35 16.77 15.02
C GLU A 331 -4.12 16.18 13.83
N GLU A 332 -3.42 15.60 12.84
CA GLU A 332 -4.07 14.87 11.75
C GLU A 332 -4.81 13.61 12.26
N CYS A 333 -4.31 13.00 13.34
CA CYS A 333 -4.97 11.87 13.98
C CYS A 333 -5.91 12.30 15.13
N HIS A 334 -5.55 13.34 15.89
CA HIS A 334 -6.24 13.72 17.14
C HIS A 334 -7.11 14.97 17.05
N GLY A 335 -7.03 15.73 15.95
CA GLY A 335 -7.78 16.97 15.70
C GLY A 335 -6.90 18.20 15.97
N ALA A 336 -7.19 19.30 15.28
CA ALA A 336 -6.51 20.58 15.48
C ALA A 336 -6.63 21.03 16.94
N GLY A 337 -5.50 21.34 17.60
CA GLY A 337 -5.43 21.70 19.01
C GLY A 337 -5.69 20.54 19.98
N GLY A 338 -6.00 19.34 19.50
CA GLY A 338 -6.33 18.18 20.34
C GLY A 338 -7.36 18.53 21.41
N HIS A 339 -7.11 18.07 22.64
CA HIS A 339 -7.96 18.31 23.80
C HIS A 339 -7.62 19.60 24.58
N MET A 340 -6.89 20.54 23.97
CA MET A 340 -6.66 21.85 24.57
C MET A 340 -7.98 22.63 24.68
N VAL A 341 -8.02 23.65 25.53
CA VAL A 341 -9.14 24.61 25.54
C VAL A 341 -9.28 25.18 24.13
N ASP A 342 -10.51 25.20 23.62
CA ASP A 342 -10.86 25.60 22.25
C ASP A 342 -10.32 24.71 21.12
N GLY A 343 -9.65 23.59 21.43
CA GLY A 343 -9.26 22.57 20.45
C GLY A 343 -10.48 21.88 19.84
N ASN A 344 -10.34 21.43 18.59
CA ASN A 344 -11.36 20.67 17.88
C ASN A 344 -11.17 19.14 18.04
N GLY A 345 -10.24 18.70 18.89
CA GLY A 345 -9.93 17.29 19.13
C GLY A 345 -10.52 16.75 20.44
N GLY A 346 -11.62 15.98 20.38
CA GLY A 346 -12.36 15.69 21.61
C GLY A 346 -13.19 14.41 21.67
N GLY A 347 -12.89 13.35 20.90
CA GLY A 347 -13.59 12.08 21.13
C GLY A 347 -13.34 10.92 20.17
N MET A 348 -12.82 11.17 18.97
CA MET A 348 -12.60 10.12 17.96
C MET A 348 -11.19 10.20 17.39
N PRO A 349 -10.19 9.55 18.01
CA PRO A 349 -8.87 9.39 17.41
C PRO A 349 -8.99 8.59 16.11
N SER A 350 -8.05 8.81 15.18
CA SER A 350 -8.03 8.12 13.89
C SER A 350 -8.13 6.59 14.04
N ASN A 351 -9.00 5.97 13.24
CA ASN A 351 -9.03 4.52 13.01
C ASN A 351 -8.21 4.11 11.77
N CYS A 352 -7.37 5.02 11.25
CA CYS A 352 -6.49 4.86 10.09
C CYS A 352 -7.17 4.90 8.71
N GLU A 353 -8.51 4.87 8.61
CA GLU A 353 -9.21 4.63 7.34
C GLU A 353 -9.06 5.75 6.29
N ARG A 354 -8.77 6.98 6.74
CA ARG A 354 -8.52 8.13 5.87
C ARG A 354 -7.41 7.83 4.87
N CYS A 355 -6.33 7.18 5.34
CA CYS A 355 -5.11 6.99 4.55
C CYS A 355 -4.86 5.53 4.17
N HIS A 356 -5.38 4.57 4.94
CA HIS A 356 -5.05 3.14 4.84
C HIS A 356 -6.22 2.24 4.41
N GLN A 357 -7.43 2.78 4.15
CA GLN A 357 -8.56 1.95 3.71
C GLN A 357 -8.58 1.74 2.20
N ARG A 358 -8.78 2.82 1.43
CA ARG A 358 -8.80 2.81 -0.05
C ARG A 358 -9.67 1.69 -0.65
N PHE A 359 -10.94 1.63 -0.25
CA PHE A 359 -11.92 0.79 -0.94
C PHE A 359 -12.16 1.30 -2.36
N VAL A 360 -12.58 0.38 -3.22
CA VAL A 360 -13.26 0.65 -4.49
C VAL A 360 -14.52 -0.20 -4.54
N TRP A 361 -15.58 0.30 -5.18
CA TRP A 361 -16.72 -0.55 -5.49
C TRP A 361 -16.36 -1.47 -6.67
N ASN A 362 -16.90 -2.69 -6.68
CA ASN A 362 -16.64 -3.64 -7.76
C ASN A 362 -17.86 -4.52 -8.03
N GLU A 363 -18.23 -4.66 -9.30
CA GLU A 363 -19.41 -5.44 -9.72
C GLU A 363 -19.31 -6.92 -9.37
N VAL A 364 -18.15 -7.55 -9.60
CA VAL A 364 -17.93 -8.96 -9.23
C VAL A 364 -18.04 -9.14 -7.70
N ALA A 365 -17.54 -8.18 -6.92
CA ALA A 365 -17.71 -8.21 -5.47
C ALA A 365 -19.18 -8.02 -5.06
N GLN A 366 -19.93 -7.19 -5.77
CA GLN A 366 -21.37 -6.98 -5.57
C GLN A 366 -22.17 -8.26 -5.83
N GLU A 367 -21.92 -8.96 -6.94
CA GLU A 367 -22.59 -10.21 -7.28
C GLU A 367 -22.31 -11.31 -6.26
N ARG A 368 -21.13 -11.27 -5.64
CA ARG A 368 -20.71 -12.23 -4.62
C ARG A 368 -21.31 -11.95 -3.24
N ASP A 369 -21.29 -10.69 -2.80
CA ASP A 369 -21.80 -10.26 -1.50
C ASP A 369 -22.34 -8.83 -1.58
N GLU A 370 -23.65 -8.71 -1.78
CA GLU A 370 -24.34 -7.42 -1.87
C GLU A 370 -24.17 -6.55 -0.63
N ARG A 371 -23.85 -7.13 0.54
CA ARG A 371 -23.63 -6.38 1.78
C ARG A 371 -22.23 -5.79 1.87
N ASN A 372 -21.26 -6.33 1.12
CA ASN A 372 -19.87 -5.88 1.12
C ASN A 372 -19.28 -5.86 -0.30
N PRO A 373 -19.79 -5.00 -1.20
CA PRO A 373 -19.47 -5.00 -2.63
C PRO A 373 -18.15 -4.28 -2.96
N PHE A 374 -17.18 -4.33 -2.05
CA PHE A 374 -15.95 -3.54 -2.14
C PHE A 374 -14.75 -4.40 -2.45
N ASN A 375 -13.75 -3.85 -3.12
CA ASN A 375 -12.41 -4.40 -3.23
C ASN A 375 -11.38 -3.37 -2.73
N SER A 376 -10.10 -3.78 -2.67
CA SER A 376 -9.00 -2.85 -2.48
C SER A 376 -8.74 -2.06 -3.76
N TYR A 377 -8.30 -0.81 -3.65
CA TYR A 377 -7.85 -0.03 -4.80
C TYR A 377 -6.57 -0.64 -5.42
N PHE A 378 -6.54 -0.77 -6.75
CA PHE A 378 -5.39 -1.25 -7.50
C PHE A 378 -4.67 -0.13 -8.27
N LYS A 379 -3.34 -0.24 -8.27
CA LYS A 379 -2.42 0.50 -9.14
C LYS A 379 -1.99 -0.45 -10.25
N SER A 380 -2.64 -0.34 -11.40
CA SER A 380 -2.55 -1.31 -12.50
C SER A 380 -2.99 -2.71 -12.05
N SER A 381 -2.11 -3.71 -12.04
CA SER A 381 -2.45 -5.10 -11.68
C SER A 381 -2.13 -5.49 -10.23
N CYS A 382 -1.58 -4.57 -9.43
CA CYS A 382 -1.26 -4.82 -8.02
C CYS A 382 -2.05 -3.90 -7.07
N PRO A 383 -2.44 -4.35 -5.86
CA PRO A 383 -3.08 -3.49 -4.87
C PRO A 383 -2.21 -2.28 -4.54
N SER A 384 -2.82 -1.11 -4.40
CA SER A 384 -2.10 0.12 -4.06
C SER A 384 -1.59 0.08 -2.62
N CYS A 385 -0.53 0.84 -2.33
CA CYS A 385 -0.19 1.19 -0.95
C CYS A 385 -1.38 1.88 -0.24
N GLY A 386 -1.45 1.78 1.09
CA GLY A 386 -2.55 2.40 1.85
C GLY A 386 -3.89 1.66 1.68
N THR A 387 -3.86 0.36 1.34
CA THR A 387 -5.04 -0.51 1.20
C THR A 387 -5.11 -1.57 2.30
N GLU A 388 -4.30 -1.44 3.36
CA GLU A 388 -4.24 -2.42 4.44
C GLU A 388 -5.61 -2.62 5.11
N GLY A 389 -6.41 -1.56 5.22
CA GLY A 389 -7.77 -1.59 5.75
C GLY A 389 -8.75 -2.35 4.84
N SER A 390 -8.77 -2.10 3.53
CA SER A 390 -9.63 -2.84 2.61
C SER A 390 -9.21 -4.30 2.45
N GLN A 391 -7.91 -4.59 2.52
CA GLN A 391 -7.39 -5.95 2.54
C GLN A 391 -7.83 -6.70 3.80
N MET A 392 -7.65 -6.07 4.97
CA MET A 392 -8.01 -6.64 6.26
C MET A 392 -9.52 -6.82 6.40
N TYR A 393 -10.35 -5.95 5.83
CA TYR A 393 -11.81 -5.99 5.96
C TYR A 393 -12.41 -7.36 5.62
N PHE A 394 -11.86 -8.02 4.59
CA PHE A 394 -12.25 -9.37 4.17
C PHE A 394 -11.30 -10.42 4.78
N SER A 395 -11.27 -10.49 6.11
CA SER A 395 -10.49 -11.48 6.86
C SER A 395 -11.19 -11.92 8.14
N GLU A 396 -10.81 -13.09 8.63
CA GLU A 396 -11.24 -13.56 9.96
C GLU A 396 -10.79 -12.62 11.08
N HIS A 397 -9.62 -11.98 10.99
CA HIS A 397 -9.19 -11.04 12.02
C HIS A 397 -10.17 -9.86 12.15
N TYR A 398 -10.59 -9.29 11.01
CA TYR A 398 -11.54 -8.17 11.03
C TYR A 398 -12.93 -8.60 11.47
N SER A 399 -13.39 -9.78 11.03
CA SER A 399 -14.68 -10.37 11.42
C SER A 399 -14.77 -10.62 12.94
N LYS A 400 -13.64 -10.95 13.58
CA LYS A 400 -13.51 -11.09 15.04
C LYS A 400 -13.25 -9.79 15.79
N GLY A 401 -13.34 -8.64 15.12
CA GLY A 401 -13.26 -7.32 15.76
C GLY A 401 -11.84 -6.76 15.89
N MET A 402 -10.80 -7.41 15.33
CA MET A 402 -9.47 -6.82 15.31
C MET A 402 -9.43 -5.61 14.37
N ARG A 403 -8.61 -4.62 14.70
CA ARG A 403 -8.35 -3.40 13.91
C ARG A 403 -6.86 -3.10 13.90
N CYS A 404 -6.44 -2.08 13.15
CA CYS A 404 -5.03 -1.67 13.05
C CYS A 404 -4.37 -1.51 14.45
N THR A 405 -5.07 -0.84 15.37
CA THR A 405 -4.60 -0.54 16.72
C THR A 405 -4.63 -1.72 17.70
N THR A 406 -5.23 -2.87 17.31
CA THR A 406 -5.09 -4.14 18.02
C THR A 406 -3.64 -4.62 17.98
N CYS A 407 -2.99 -4.47 16.82
CA CYS A 407 -1.63 -4.97 16.59
C CYS A 407 -0.58 -3.87 16.63
N HIS A 408 -0.85 -2.67 16.11
CA HIS A 408 0.15 -1.61 15.96
C HIS A 408 0.15 -0.59 17.11
N ASP A 409 1.35 -0.11 17.48
CA ASP A 409 1.52 1.15 18.19
C ASP A 409 1.36 2.32 17.18
N PRO A 410 0.33 3.17 17.32
CA PRO A 410 0.08 4.27 16.37
C PRO A 410 1.17 5.35 16.38
N HIS A 411 2.02 5.43 17.42
CA HIS A 411 3.09 6.43 17.51
C HIS A 411 4.45 5.88 17.07
N GLU A 412 4.62 4.55 16.99
CA GLU A 412 5.87 3.89 16.61
C GLU A 412 5.68 3.08 15.32
N VAL A 413 5.04 3.68 14.30
CA VAL A 413 4.80 3.00 13.01
C VAL A 413 6.08 2.70 12.21
N THR A 414 7.22 3.19 12.67
CA THR A 414 8.56 2.83 12.20
C THR A 414 9.48 2.77 13.42
N LYS A 415 9.83 1.55 13.81
CA LYS A 415 10.67 1.25 14.98
C LYS A 415 12.16 1.23 14.62
N ASN A 416 12.49 0.84 13.39
CA ASN A 416 13.85 0.91 12.87
C ASN A 416 14.18 2.31 12.33
N ASP A 417 15.43 2.54 11.87
CA ASP A 417 15.78 3.78 11.18
C ASP A 417 14.84 4.03 10.00
N TRP A 418 14.16 5.17 10.00
CA TRP A 418 13.18 5.53 8.97
C TRP A 418 13.82 5.75 7.59
N THR A 419 15.14 5.97 7.51
CA THR A 419 15.87 6.06 6.24
C THR A 419 16.22 4.68 5.64
N SER A 420 15.91 3.59 6.33
CA SER A 420 16.12 2.23 5.81
C SER A 420 15.21 1.92 4.60
N ASN A 421 15.65 1.00 3.73
CA ASN A 421 14.84 0.39 2.66
C ASN A 421 13.77 -0.59 3.16
N VAL A 422 13.70 -0.86 4.46
CA VAL A 422 12.70 -1.73 5.07
C VAL A 422 11.99 -1.04 6.24
N THR A 423 10.85 -1.61 6.63
CA THR A 423 10.05 -1.11 7.75
C THR A 423 9.79 -2.22 8.74
N TYR A 424 10.18 -2.00 9.99
CA TYR A 424 9.69 -2.74 11.13
C TYR A 424 8.78 -1.81 11.93
N ALA A 425 7.50 -2.14 12.06
CA ALA A 425 6.56 -1.36 12.87
C ALA A 425 6.66 -1.76 14.35
N GLY A 426 6.37 -0.81 15.25
CA GLY A 426 6.12 -1.07 16.66
C GLY A 426 4.82 -1.85 16.83
N MET A 427 4.91 -3.01 17.50
CA MET A 427 3.81 -3.96 17.66
C MET A 427 3.38 -4.04 19.13
N LYS A 428 2.08 -3.98 19.39
CA LYS A 428 1.43 -4.31 20.67
C LYS A 428 1.16 -5.81 20.81
N LYS A 429 0.93 -6.50 19.68
CA LYS A 429 0.69 -7.93 19.59
C LYS A 429 1.45 -8.52 18.42
N THR A 430 2.01 -9.72 18.61
CA THR A 430 2.55 -10.54 17.53
C THR A 430 1.63 -11.73 17.24
N CYS A 431 1.93 -12.51 16.22
CA CYS A 431 1.11 -13.66 15.81
C CYS A 431 1.05 -14.71 16.93
N GLU A 432 2.18 -14.94 17.58
CA GLU A 432 2.40 -15.95 18.61
C GLU A 432 1.61 -15.67 19.91
N ASP A 433 1.26 -14.41 20.17
CA ASP A 433 0.44 -14.02 21.33
C ASP A 433 -0.96 -14.65 21.30
N CYS A 434 -1.48 -14.93 20.09
CA CYS A 434 -2.82 -15.50 19.88
C CYS A 434 -2.76 -16.92 19.29
N HIS A 435 -1.71 -17.25 18.52
CA HIS A 435 -1.56 -18.51 17.79
C HIS A 435 -0.49 -19.39 18.43
N SER A 436 -0.68 -19.74 19.72
CA SER A 436 0.34 -20.46 20.50
C SER A 436 0.62 -21.87 19.99
N VAL A 437 -0.38 -22.56 19.44
CA VAL A 437 -0.20 -23.89 18.84
C VAL A 437 0.69 -23.77 17.62
N GLN A 438 0.36 -22.87 16.69
CA GLN A 438 1.16 -22.61 15.49
C GLN A 438 2.58 -22.19 15.84
N ALA A 439 2.76 -21.35 16.87
CA ALA A 439 4.06 -20.94 17.36
C ALA A 439 4.91 -22.12 17.85
N GLU A 440 4.29 -23.11 18.51
CA GLU A 440 4.97 -24.33 18.94
C GLU A 440 5.48 -25.17 17.75
N PHE A 441 4.65 -25.36 16.72
CA PHE A 441 5.06 -26.06 15.50
C PHE A 441 6.15 -25.27 14.76
N TYR A 442 5.99 -23.96 14.65
CA TYR A 442 6.92 -23.05 13.99
C TYR A 442 8.29 -22.98 14.67
N ALA A 443 8.34 -23.13 15.99
CA ALA A 443 9.60 -23.29 16.74
C ALA A 443 10.39 -24.53 16.30
N ASN A 444 9.80 -25.43 15.51
CA ASN A 444 10.43 -26.61 14.93
C ASN A 444 10.55 -26.53 13.38
N SER A 445 10.36 -25.35 12.78
CA SER A 445 10.39 -25.12 11.33
C SER A 445 11.81 -25.13 10.71
N GLY A 446 12.85 -25.12 11.54
CA GLY A 446 14.24 -25.15 11.11
C GLY A 446 14.61 -23.89 10.32
N LYS A 447 14.94 -24.04 9.04
CA LYS A 447 15.43 -22.92 8.20
C LYS A 447 14.39 -21.82 7.99
N HIS A 448 13.10 -22.11 8.14
CA HIS A 448 12.04 -21.10 7.96
C HIS A 448 11.87 -20.17 9.16
N GLN A 449 12.60 -20.36 10.27
CA GLN A 449 12.53 -19.50 11.46
C GLN A 449 12.95 -18.05 11.20
N ALA A 450 13.88 -17.83 10.26
CA ALA A 450 14.44 -16.50 10.01
C ALA A 450 13.39 -15.49 9.50
N GLY A 451 12.36 -15.94 8.77
CA GLY A 451 11.34 -15.05 8.20
C GLY A 451 10.21 -14.66 9.15
N GLY A 452 10.10 -15.30 10.33
CA GLY A 452 8.93 -15.20 11.21
C GLY A 452 7.62 -15.65 10.54
N CYS A 453 6.50 -15.56 11.27
CA CYS A 453 5.17 -15.85 10.71
C CYS A 453 4.84 -14.93 9.51
N ARG A 454 5.26 -13.66 9.60
CA ARG A 454 5.04 -12.64 8.57
C ARG A 454 5.72 -12.97 7.25
N GLY A 455 6.82 -13.71 7.26
CA GLY A 455 7.56 -14.07 6.06
C GLY A 455 6.78 -14.89 5.04
N CYS A 456 5.74 -15.61 5.48
CA CYS A 456 4.80 -16.31 4.60
C CYS A 456 3.42 -15.66 4.56
N HIS A 457 2.93 -15.18 5.71
CA HIS A 457 1.55 -14.72 5.85
C HIS A 457 1.34 -13.23 5.58
N MET A 458 2.39 -12.44 5.35
CA MET A 458 2.28 -11.01 5.03
C MET A 458 3.32 -10.59 3.98
N PRO A 459 3.36 -11.26 2.81
CA PRO A 459 4.32 -10.91 1.77
C PRO A 459 4.08 -9.49 1.27
N ASN A 460 5.14 -8.81 0.83
CA ASN A 460 4.94 -7.59 0.07
C ASN A 460 4.26 -7.91 -1.27
N LEU A 461 3.07 -7.33 -1.48
CA LEU A 461 2.31 -7.37 -2.74
C LEU A 461 1.79 -6.01 -3.17
N GLY A 462 1.83 -5.01 -2.28
CA GLY A 462 1.30 -3.68 -2.55
C GLY A 462 2.25 -2.83 -3.40
N SER A 463 1.74 -2.31 -4.52
CA SER A 463 2.39 -1.31 -5.37
C SER A 463 2.25 0.09 -4.76
N CYS A 464 3.37 0.72 -4.43
CA CYS A 464 3.37 2.13 -4.04
C CYS A 464 3.58 3.03 -5.26
N GLU A 465 4.40 2.59 -6.20
CA GLU A 465 4.95 3.39 -7.29
C GLU A 465 4.02 3.43 -8.50
N ASN A 466 3.07 2.50 -8.59
CA ASN A 466 2.31 2.21 -9.82
C ASN A 466 3.27 1.91 -10.98
N PHE A 467 4.36 1.20 -10.75
CA PHE A 467 5.34 0.91 -11.79
C PHE A 467 4.85 -0.27 -12.64
N ALA A 468 3.77 -0.03 -13.39
CA ALA A 468 3.01 -1.03 -14.14
C ALA A 468 3.91 -1.87 -15.06
N THR A 469 4.91 -1.22 -15.66
CA THR A 469 5.90 -1.80 -16.59
C THR A 469 6.59 -3.08 -16.05
N ILE A 470 6.73 -3.21 -14.73
CA ILE A 470 7.35 -4.36 -14.05
C ILE A 470 6.38 -5.19 -13.20
N GLN A 471 5.07 -5.00 -13.34
CA GLN A 471 4.07 -5.78 -12.61
C GLN A 471 3.76 -7.10 -13.33
N PHE A 472 4.26 -8.18 -12.76
CA PHE A 472 4.09 -9.58 -13.19
C PHE A 472 3.56 -10.40 -12.00
N PRO A 473 2.28 -10.22 -11.64
CA PRO A 473 1.73 -10.74 -10.38
C PRO A 473 1.74 -12.28 -10.28
N ASP A 474 1.76 -12.99 -11.42
CA ASP A 474 1.83 -14.47 -11.43
C ASP A 474 3.19 -15.01 -11.00
N GLN A 475 4.24 -14.19 -11.16
CA GLN A 475 5.59 -14.44 -10.69
C GLN A 475 5.86 -13.73 -9.34
N ALA A 476 4.82 -13.15 -8.72
CA ALA A 476 4.89 -12.45 -7.44
C ALA A 476 5.96 -11.34 -7.38
N GLY A 477 5.98 -10.47 -8.39
CA GLY A 477 6.89 -9.32 -8.48
C GLY A 477 6.49 -8.32 -9.58
N PHE A 478 7.24 -7.25 -9.82
CA PHE A 478 8.40 -6.77 -9.06
C PHE A 478 8.16 -5.37 -8.45
N ASP A 479 6.95 -4.81 -8.64
CA ASP A 479 6.46 -3.59 -7.98
C ASP A 479 5.58 -3.94 -6.76
N ASN A 480 6.24 -4.46 -5.72
CA ASN A 480 5.64 -5.01 -4.54
C ASN A 480 6.44 -4.59 -3.29
N VAL A 481 6.14 -3.38 -2.81
CA VAL A 481 6.94 -2.67 -1.81
C VAL A 481 6.23 -2.45 -0.47
N ARG A 482 4.97 -2.89 -0.35
CA ARG A 482 4.18 -2.84 0.89
C ARG A 482 3.61 -4.21 1.26
N ALA A 483 3.70 -4.53 2.55
CA ALA A 483 3.24 -5.79 3.13
C ALA A 483 1.72 -5.91 3.04
N SER A 484 1.24 -7.09 2.68
CA SER A 484 -0.18 -7.38 2.69
C SER A 484 -0.74 -7.44 4.10
N HIS A 485 -2.04 -7.18 4.23
CA HIS A 485 -2.83 -7.47 5.44
C HIS A 485 -3.87 -8.54 5.11
N ILE A 486 -3.38 -9.60 4.46
CA ILE A 486 -4.11 -10.81 4.11
C ILE A 486 -3.28 -11.95 4.70
N TRP A 487 -3.87 -12.75 5.58
CA TRP A 487 -3.13 -13.79 6.31
C TRP A 487 -3.42 -15.19 5.83
N ASN A 488 -4.59 -15.42 5.23
CA ASN A 488 -4.99 -16.73 4.76
C ASN A 488 -4.12 -17.15 3.56
N ILE A 489 -3.56 -18.36 3.57
CA ILE A 489 -2.79 -18.90 2.45
C ILE A 489 -3.60 -20.02 1.81
N LYS A 490 -3.98 -19.85 0.54
CA LYS A 490 -4.64 -20.88 -0.25
C LYS A 490 -3.59 -21.79 -0.88
N VAL A 491 -3.54 -23.03 -0.41
CA VAL A 491 -2.68 -24.08 -0.96
C VAL A 491 -3.37 -24.69 -2.17
N ASP A 492 -3.06 -24.15 -3.34
CA ASP A 492 -3.64 -24.57 -4.62
C ASP A 492 -2.60 -24.44 -5.72
N LYS A 493 -2.69 -25.30 -6.74
CA LYS A 493 -1.74 -25.32 -7.84
C LYS A 493 -1.88 -24.09 -8.75
N ASP A 494 -3.11 -23.66 -9.00
CA ASP A 494 -3.46 -22.74 -10.07
C ASP A 494 -4.10 -21.43 -9.56
N ALA A 495 -4.75 -21.46 -8.39
CA ALA A 495 -5.45 -20.29 -7.85
C ALA A 495 -4.50 -19.11 -7.61
N LYS A 496 -4.90 -17.91 -8.04
CA LYS A 496 -4.14 -16.68 -7.88
C LYS A 496 -4.79 -15.70 -6.91
N THR A 497 -3.96 -14.95 -6.20
CA THR A 497 -4.35 -13.89 -5.26
C THR A 497 -4.94 -12.69 -5.99
N LEU A 498 -4.31 -12.31 -7.11
CA LEU A 498 -4.64 -11.12 -7.88
C LEU A 498 -5.17 -11.58 -9.22
N ASN A 499 -6.33 -11.11 -9.65
CA ASN A 499 -6.92 -11.51 -10.92
C ASN A 499 -7.47 -10.30 -11.69
N PRO A 500 -7.30 -10.26 -13.03
CA PRO A 500 -8.10 -9.37 -13.86
C PRO A 500 -9.56 -9.83 -13.84
N PRO A 501 -10.49 -9.07 -14.44
CA PRO A 501 -11.83 -9.58 -14.72
C PRO A 501 -11.79 -10.92 -15.46
N GLU A 502 -12.81 -11.75 -15.24
CA GLU A 502 -12.86 -13.09 -15.84
C GLU A 502 -12.81 -13.03 -17.38
N GLY A 503 -11.98 -13.87 -17.99
CA GLY A 503 -11.79 -13.93 -19.44
C GLY A 503 -10.80 -12.90 -20.01
N GLU A 504 -10.40 -11.89 -19.24
CA GLU A 504 -9.42 -10.89 -19.67
C GLU A 504 -7.97 -11.41 -19.57
N PRO A 505 -7.05 -10.94 -20.43
CA PRO A 505 -5.63 -11.30 -20.33
C PRO A 505 -5.01 -10.77 -19.04
N ARG A 506 -3.97 -11.46 -18.56
CA ARG A 506 -3.26 -11.11 -17.30
C ARG A 506 -2.21 -10.03 -17.53
N GLU A 507 -2.63 -8.90 -18.11
CA GLU A 507 -1.78 -7.75 -18.41
C GLU A 507 -2.03 -6.58 -17.45
N ASN A 508 -0.98 -5.80 -17.14
CA ASN A 508 -1.06 -4.65 -16.24
C ASN A 508 -1.87 -3.45 -16.79
N THR A 509 -2.22 -3.49 -18.07
CA THR A 509 -3.04 -2.51 -18.78
C THR A 509 -4.55 -2.78 -18.61
N VAL A 510 -4.91 -4.02 -18.28
CA VAL A 510 -6.31 -4.40 -18.01
C VAL A 510 -6.81 -3.70 -16.76
N LYS A 511 -8.01 -3.12 -16.82
CA LYS A 511 -8.66 -2.45 -15.69
C LYS A 511 -9.51 -3.45 -14.90
N GLY A 512 -9.76 -3.15 -13.63
CA GLY A 512 -10.66 -3.95 -12.80
C GLY A 512 -10.01 -5.17 -12.13
N TRP A 513 -8.69 -5.17 -11.94
CA TRP A 513 -8.03 -6.18 -11.13
C TRP A 513 -8.57 -6.21 -9.70
N THR A 514 -8.66 -7.42 -9.14
CA THR A 514 -9.26 -7.70 -7.84
C THR A 514 -8.41 -8.63 -7.00
N ILE A 515 -8.57 -8.53 -5.67
CA ILE A 515 -8.08 -9.56 -4.74
C ILE A 515 -9.12 -10.68 -4.70
N ALA A 516 -8.65 -11.91 -4.92
CA ALA A 516 -9.46 -13.11 -4.88
C ALA A 516 -9.86 -13.49 -3.46
N ARG A 517 -11.01 -14.15 -3.35
CA ARG A 517 -11.58 -14.58 -2.07
C ARG A 517 -11.94 -16.07 -2.07
N ASP A 518 -11.82 -16.69 -0.92
CA ASP A 518 -12.21 -18.07 -0.66
C ASP A 518 -13.72 -18.23 -0.41
N ASP A 519 -14.19 -19.45 -0.21
CA ASP A 519 -15.62 -19.75 -0.05
C ASP A 519 -16.25 -19.07 1.19
N ASN A 520 -15.43 -18.61 2.15
CA ASN A 520 -15.86 -17.83 3.31
C ASN A 520 -15.82 -16.32 3.05
N ASN A 521 -15.62 -15.89 1.80
CA ASN A 521 -15.49 -14.51 1.38
C ASN A 521 -14.26 -13.79 2.00
N ASN A 522 -13.25 -14.54 2.45
CA ASN A 522 -11.99 -13.99 2.95
C ASN A 522 -10.98 -13.87 1.82
N ASN A 523 -10.23 -12.76 1.79
CA ASN A 523 -9.06 -12.63 0.92
C ASN A 523 -8.04 -13.73 1.23
N TYR A 524 -7.34 -14.21 0.20
CA TYR A 524 -6.26 -15.20 0.38
C TYR A 524 -5.00 -14.83 -0.40
N LEU A 525 -3.87 -15.35 0.06
CA LEU A 525 -2.58 -15.36 -0.62
C LEU A 525 -2.40 -16.71 -1.32
N ASP A 526 -1.89 -16.71 -2.54
CA ASP A 526 -1.41 -17.90 -3.20
C ASP A 526 0.02 -18.26 -2.77
N LEU A 527 0.44 -19.45 -3.15
CA LEU A 527 1.75 -19.99 -2.78
C LEU A 527 2.92 -19.24 -3.40
N MET A 528 2.74 -18.62 -4.58
CA MET A 528 3.82 -17.89 -5.23
C MET A 528 4.15 -16.62 -4.46
N TRP A 529 3.12 -15.84 -4.08
CA TRP A 529 3.31 -14.69 -3.18
C TRP A 529 3.86 -15.11 -1.82
N SER A 530 3.42 -16.23 -1.26
CA SER A 530 3.85 -16.64 0.08
C SER A 530 5.31 -17.11 0.12
N CYS A 531 5.80 -17.74 -0.95
CA CYS A 531 7.08 -18.48 -0.95
C CYS A 531 8.11 -17.96 -1.96
N GLY A 532 7.68 -17.67 -3.19
CA GLY A 532 8.55 -17.42 -4.35
C GLY A 532 8.70 -15.95 -4.76
N ARG A 533 8.03 -15.02 -4.08
CA ARG A 533 8.05 -13.59 -4.38
C ARG A 533 9.47 -13.01 -4.49
N THR A 534 9.62 -12.05 -5.39
CA THR A 534 10.81 -11.18 -5.46
C THR A 534 10.40 -9.81 -4.94
N ALA A 535 10.96 -9.38 -3.80
CA ALA A 535 10.58 -8.14 -3.13
C ALA A 535 11.81 -7.50 -2.46
N PHE A 536 12.39 -6.50 -3.12
CA PHE A 536 13.64 -5.84 -2.68
C PHE A 536 13.53 -5.06 -1.37
N ALA A 537 12.30 -4.80 -0.93
CA ALA A 537 12.02 -4.01 0.26
C ALA A 537 11.20 -4.79 1.32
N ASP A 538 11.13 -6.12 1.20
CA ASP A 538 10.52 -7.00 2.20
C ASP A 538 11.60 -7.46 3.19
N ALA A 539 11.51 -6.97 4.43
CA ALA A 539 12.41 -7.36 5.51
C ALA A 539 12.51 -8.87 5.67
N SER A 540 11.38 -9.59 5.58
CA SER A 540 11.33 -11.04 5.79
C SER A 540 12.03 -11.80 4.66
N VAL A 541 12.01 -11.26 3.44
CA VAL A 541 12.77 -11.84 2.30
C VAL A 541 14.26 -11.63 2.53
N LEU A 542 14.68 -10.42 2.89
CA LEU A 542 16.08 -10.11 3.13
C LEU A 542 16.65 -10.92 4.30
N ASP A 543 15.93 -10.96 5.42
CA ASP A 543 16.27 -11.73 6.63
C ASP A 543 16.29 -13.24 6.34
N GLY A 544 15.38 -13.71 5.47
CA GLY A 544 15.31 -15.10 4.98
C GLY A 544 16.35 -15.46 3.92
N GLY A 545 17.32 -14.59 3.61
CA GLY A 545 18.35 -14.85 2.61
C GLY A 545 17.82 -14.89 1.17
N GLY A 546 16.77 -14.13 0.88
CA GLY A 546 16.12 -14.04 -0.42
C GLY A 546 14.98 -15.05 -0.65
N CYS A 547 14.58 -15.80 0.37
CA CYS A 547 13.55 -16.84 0.30
C CYS A 547 13.75 -17.76 -0.92
N HIS A 548 12.70 -17.99 -1.71
CA HIS A 548 12.75 -18.82 -2.92
C HIS A 548 12.71 -17.99 -4.22
N SER A 549 12.98 -16.68 -4.16
CA SER A 549 13.07 -15.81 -5.33
C SER A 549 14.15 -16.31 -6.31
N PRO A 550 13.87 -16.43 -7.62
CA PRO A 550 14.90 -16.71 -8.62
C PRO A 550 15.98 -15.63 -8.74
N VAL A 551 15.71 -14.43 -8.19
CA VAL A 551 16.56 -13.25 -8.27
C VAL A 551 17.39 -13.07 -7.00
N GLN A 552 16.74 -13.08 -5.83
CA GLN A 552 17.36 -12.69 -4.57
C GLN A 552 17.87 -13.87 -3.74
N SER A 553 17.42 -15.11 -4.04
CA SER A 553 17.68 -16.26 -3.17
C SER A 553 19.15 -16.68 -3.15
N LYS A 554 19.69 -16.81 -1.93
CA LYS A 554 21.01 -17.40 -1.65
C LYS A 554 20.95 -18.93 -1.50
N LEU A 555 19.79 -19.54 -1.67
CA LEU A 555 19.61 -20.98 -1.62
C LEU A 555 20.16 -21.64 -2.92
N PRO A 556 20.40 -22.97 -2.91
CA PRO A 556 20.67 -23.70 -4.15
C PRO A 556 19.59 -23.48 -5.20
N LYS A 557 19.98 -23.46 -6.48
CA LYS A 557 19.07 -23.23 -7.63
C LYS A 557 17.83 -24.15 -7.64
N SER A 558 17.93 -25.36 -7.10
CA SER A 558 16.80 -26.29 -6.93
C SER A 558 15.71 -25.82 -5.95
N LEU A 559 15.92 -24.70 -5.25
CA LEU A 559 14.98 -24.05 -4.33
C LEU A 559 14.62 -22.64 -4.81
N HIS A 560 14.93 -22.30 -6.06
CA HIS A 560 14.44 -21.08 -6.72
C HIS A 560 13.13 -21.47 -7.40
N PHE A 561 12.04 -20.81 -7.04
CA PHE A 561 10.71 -21.12 -7.57
C PHE A 561 10.33 -20.06 -8.59
N GLU A 562 10.13 -20.47 -9.83
CA GLU A 562 9.79 -19.59 -10.96
C GLU A 562 8.27 -19.51 -11.18
N ASN A 563 7.53 -20.48 -10.63
CA ASN A 563 6.08 -20.55 -10.74
C ASN A 563 5.45 -21.25 -9.53
N GLN A 564 4.13 -21.12 -9.42
CA GLN A 564 3.35 -21.62 -8.29
C GLN A 564 3.31 -23.14 -8.20
N GLU A 565 3.28 -23.85 -9.34
CA GLU A 565 3.25 -25.31 -9.37
C GLU A 565 4.47 -25.91 -8.68
N GLN A 566 5.67 -25.35 -8.92
CA GLN A 566 6.89 -25.76 -8.22
C GLN A 566 6.76 -25.62 -6.70
N VAL A 567 6.11 -24.55 -6.21
CA VAL A 567 5.84 -24.37 -4.77
C VAL A 567 4.85 -25.41 -4.27
N TYR A 568 3.74 -25.59 -4.98
CA TYR A 568 2.67 -26.53 -4.64
C TYR A 568 3.20 -27.96 -4.49
N GLU A 569 4.01 -28.44 -5.43
CA GLU A 569 4.62 -29.77 -5.37
C GLU A 569 5.50 -29.97 -4.12
N ARG A 570 6.16 -28.90 -3.63
CA ARG A 570 6.95 -28.98 -2.39
C ARG A 570 6.07 -29.00 -1.15
N VAL A 571 5.02 -28.19 -1.12
CA VAL A 571 4.08 -28.15 0.00
C VAL A 571 3.33 -29.47 0.13
N MET A 572 2.90 -30.08 -0.98
CA MET A 572 2.21 -31.38 -0.97
C MET A 572 3.09 -32.51 -0.41
N LYS A 573 4.40 -32.49 -0.65
CA LYS A 573 5.33 -33.47 -0.03
C LYS A 573 5.35 -33.42 1.51
N TRP A 574 4.92 -32.30 2.10
CA TRP A 574 4.75 -32.18 3.54
C TRP A 574 3.31 -32.46 3.97
N GLN A 575 2.32 -31.92 3.25
CA GLN A 575 0.93 -32.00 3.68
C GLN A 575 0.28 -33.36 3.46
N THR A 576 0.55 -34.03 2.34
CA THR A 576 -0.08 -35.33 2.01
C THR A 576 0.16 -36.39 3.07
N PRO A 577 1.42 -36.73 3.45
CA PRO A 577 1.64 -37.80 4.44
C PRO A 577 1.08 -37.47 5.83
N VAL A 578 1.07 -36.19 6.22
CA VAL A 578 0.47 -35.75 7.50
C VAL A 578 -1.05 -35.90 7.47
N LYS A 579 -1.71 -35.54 6.37
CA LYS A 579 -3.16 -35.67 6.20
C LYS A 579 -3.58 -37.14 6.12
N ASP A 580 -2.86 -37.96 5.37
CA ASP A 580 -3.13 -39.41 5.28
C ASP A 580 -3.04 -40.09 6.65
N GLY A 581 -1.98 -39.76 7.42
CA GLY A 581 -1.84 -40.25 8.80
C GLY A 581 -2.96 -39.75 9.71
N TYR A 582 -3.36 -38.48 9.59
CA TYR A 582 -4.47 -37.91 10.36
C TYR A 582 -5.79 -38.64 10.08
N ASP A 583 -6.11 -38.86 8.81
CA ASP A 583 -7.33 -39.56 8.41
C ASP A 583 -7.33 -41.00 8.90
N HIS A 584 -6.19 -41.71 8.80
CA HIS A 584 -6.02 -43.04 9.37
C HIS A 584 -6.27 -43.05 10.88
N VAL A 585 -5.67 -42.11 11.62
CA VAL A 585 -5.86 -41.99 13.08
C VAL A 585 -7.33 -41.73 13.41
N ARG A 586 -7.97 -40.75 12.78
CA ARG A 586 -9.39 -40.42 13.04
C ARG A 586 -10.33 -41.58 12.72
N ASN A 587 -10.12 -42.25 11.60
CA ASN A 587 -10.94 -43.39 11.20
C ASN A 587 -10.77 -44.57 12.16
N THR A 588 -9.54 -44.87 12.58
CA THR A 588 -9.24 -45.97 13.49
C THR A 588 -9.77 -45.70 14.90
N LEU A 589 -9.63 -44.46 15.40
CA LEU A 589 -10.22 -44.04 16.69
C LEU A 589 -11.74 -44.24 16.69
N LYS A 590 -12.43 -43.87 15.59
CA LYS A 590 -13.87 -44.10 15.46
C LYS A 590 -14.24 -45.58 15.53
N GLN A 591 -13.42 -46.47 14.98
CA GLN A 591 -13.65 -47.92 15.07
C GLN A 591 -13.44 -48.46 16.49
N ILE A 592 -12.39 -47.99 17.18
CA ILE A 592 -12.10 -48.31 18.59
C ILE A 592 -13.28 -47.89 19.47
N ASP A 593 -13.71 -46.63 19.37
CA ASP A 593 -14.78 -46.07 20.20
C ASP A 593 -16.11 -46.84 20.01
N ASN A 594 -16.42 -47.26 18.78
CA ASN A 594 -17.63 -48.02 18.47
C ASN A 594 -17.64 -49.45 19.04
N LYS A 595 -16.47 -50.08 19.19
CA LYS A 595 -16.36 -51.50 19.54
C LYS A 595 -15.93 -51.75 20.98
N ILE A 596 -15.22 -50.81 21.62
CA ILE A 596 -14.58 -51.04 22.92
C ILE A 596 -15.59 -51.37 24.04
N GLY A 597 -16.78 -50.77 24.00
CA GLY A 597 -17.86 -51.06 24.96
C GLY A 597 -18.45 -52.48 24.83
N LYS A 598 -18.30 -53.11 23.66
CA LYS A 598 -18.83 -54.44 23.34
C LYS A 598 -17.74 -55.53 23.33
N ALA A 599 -16.47 -55.12 23.37
CA ALA A 599 -15.34 -56.03 23.29
C ALA A 599 -15.16 -56.80 24.61
N ASN A 600 -14.90 -58.11 24.50
CA ASN A 600 -14.58 -58.97 25.62
C ASN A 600 -13.13 -58.76 26.05
N LEU A 601 -12.89 -57.70 26.82
CA LEU A 601 -11.58 -57.25 27.29
C LEU A 601 -11.61 -57.06 28.82
N THR A 602 -10.51 -57.39 29.47
CA THR A 602 -10.27 -57.07 30.88
C THR A 602 -10.17 -55.56 31.11
N ASN A 603 -10.35 -55.12 32.35
CA ASN A 603 -10.21 -53.69 32.69
C ASN A 603 -8.79 -53.17 32.40
N SER A 604 -7.75 -54.01 32.54
CA SER A 604 -6.38 -53.63 32.24
C SER A 604 -6.15 -53.43 30.73
N GLU A 605 -6.70 -54.31 29.90
CA GLU A 605 -6.62 -54.17 28.43
C GLU A 605 -7.38 -52.94 27.97
N LYS A 606 -8.60 -52.73 28.49
CA LYS A 606 -9.38 -51.51 28.20
C LYS A 606 -8.63 -50.25 28.60
N ALA A 607 -7.99 -50.23 29.77
CA ALA A 607 -7.19 -49.09 30.21
C ALA A 607 -6.01 -48.82 29.28
N LYS A 608 -5.29 -49.86 28.83
CA LYS A 608 -4.18 -49.73 27.88
C LYS A 608 -4.66 -49.18 26.53
N ILE A 609 -5.73 -49.75 25.97
CA ILE A 609 -6.32 -49.32 24.70
C ILE A 609 -6.80 -47.87 24.78
N LEU A 610 -7.54 -47.50 25.82
CA LEU A 610 -8.04 -46.14 26.01
C LEU A 610 -6.90 -45.13 26.21
N GLY A 611 -5.82 -45.52 26.89
CA GLY A 611 -4.63 -44.70 27.04
C GLY A 611 -3.97 -44.38 25.70
N LEU A 612 -3.70 -45.40 24.89
CA LEU A 612 -3.12 -45.26 23.55
C LEU A 612 -4.03 -44.45 22.61
N ALA A 613 -5.33 -44.77 22.58
CA ALA A 613 -6.31 -44.04 21.78
C ALA A 613 -6.39 -42.57 22.18
N ARG A 614 -6.28 -42.25 23.47
CA ARG A 614 -6.21 -40.87 23.95
C ARG A 614 -4.94 -40.16 23.47
N GLN A 615 -3.78 -40.79 23.56
CA GLN A 615 -2.53 -40.19 23.07
C GLN A 615 -2.59 -39.90 21.56
N ALA A 616 -3.08 -40.85 20.76
CA ALA A 616 -3.29 -40.64 19.33
C ALA A 616 -4.27 -39.49 19.04
N ARG A 617 -5.38 -39.43 19.79
CA ARG A 617 -6.39 -38.36 19.68
C ARG A 617 -5.80 -36.99 20.05
N ASP A 618 -5.07 -36.90 21.15
CA ASP A 618 -4.46 -35.64 21.62
C ASP A 618 -3.46 -35.09 20.58
N ILE A 619 -2.68 -35.96 19.93
CA ILE A 619 -1.79 -35.57 18.83
C ILE A 619 -2.58 -35.12 17.60
N ALA A 620 -3.57 -35.90 17.16
CA ALA A 620 -4.40 -35.55 16.01
C ALA A 620 -5.11 -34.21 16.20
N ASP A 621 -5.71 -33.98 17.37
CA ASP A 621 -6.35 -32.70 17.74
C ASP A 621 -5.36 -31.53 17.69
N LYS A 622 -4.11 -31.76 18.10
CA LYS A 622 -3.06 -30.74 18.09
C LYS A 622 -2.60 -30.38 16.68
N VAL A 623 -2.43 -31.37 15.81
CA VAL A 623 -2.09 -31.16 14.40
C VAL A 623 -3.24 -30.48 13.65
N GLU A 624 -4.48 -30.85 13.94
CA GLU A 624 -5.67 -30.17 13.40
C GLU A 624 -5.76 -28.71 13.85
N LYS A 625 -5.48 -28.42 15.14
CA LYS A 625 -5.45 -27.05 15.67
C LYS A 625 -4.34 -26.19 15.07
N ASP A 626 -3.18 -26.77 14.75
CA ASP A 626 -2.12 -26.08 13.99
C ASP A 626 -2.62 -25.71 12.60
N GLY A 627 -3.25 -26.66 11.90
CA GLY A 627 -3.97 -26.44 10.64
C GLY A 627 -3.08 -26.26 9.42
N ALA A 628 -1.76 -26.21 9.57
CA ALA A 628 -0.81 -26.05 8.46
C ALA A 628 -0.38 -27.38 7.83
N TRP A 629 -0.80 -28.50 8.43
CA TRP A 629 -0.56 -29.86 7.95
C TRP A 629 0.93 -30.12 7.67
N GLY A 630 1.81 -29.61 8.52
CA GLY A 630 3.26 -29.76 8.38
C GLY A 630 3.98 -28.57 7.77
N ALA A 631 3.30 -27.59 7.17
CA ALA A 631 3.99 -26.41 6.63
C ALA A 631 4.68 -25.56 7.72
N HIS A 632 4.13 -25.51 8.94
CA HIS A 632 4.77 -24.84 10.08
C HIS A 632 5.97 -25.61 10.65
N GLY A 633 6.16 -26.90 10.33
CA GLY A 633 7.20 -27.70 10.97
C GLY A 633 7.29 -29.11 10.42
N ALA A 634 7.63 -29.26 9.13
CA ALA A 634 7.44 -30.51 8.38
C ALA A 634 7.94 -31.77 9.09
N ARG A 635 9.18 -31.77 9.58
CA ARG A 635 9.76 -32.94 10.28
C ARG A 635 9.10 -33.20 11.64
N TYR A 636 8.75 -32.14 12.36
CA TYR A 636 8.13 -32.24 13.67
C TYR A 636 6.70 -32.76 13.56
N THR A 637 5.90 -32.19 12.66
CA THR A 637 4.52 -32.63 12.42
C THR A 637 4.47 -34.06 11.91
N GLN A 638 5.36 -34.43 10.96
CA GLN A 638 5.41 -35.82 10.48
C GLN A 638 5.71 -36.79 11.62
N ARG A 639 6.71 -36.50 12.45
CA ARG A 639 7.04 -37.36 13.60
C ARG A 639 5.87 -37.52 14.56
N LEU A 640 5.18 -36.42 14.90
CA LEU A 640 3.98 -36.50 15.75
C LEU A 640 2.92 -37.38 15.11
N MET A 641 2.67 -37.22 13.80
CA MET A 641 1.67 -38.04 13.12
C MET A 641 2.07 -39.52 13.09
N ASP A 642 3.34 -39.83 12.82
CA ASP A 642 3.85 -41.21 12.87
C ASP A 642 3.66 -41.82 14.27
N GLU A 643 3.93 -41.06 15.35
CA GLU A 643 3.66 -41.49 16.74
C GLU A 643 2.17 -41.77 16.97
N ALA A 644 1.27 -40.91 16.49
CA ALA A 644 -0.17 -41.09 16.61
C ALA A 644 -0.67 -42.35 15.88
N VAL A 645 -0.12 -42.62 14.69
CA VAL A 645 -0.39 -43.84 13.92
C VAL A 645 0.07 -45.07 14.71
N VAL A 646 1.28 -45.05 15.28
CA VAL A 646 1.78 -46.16 16.12
C VAL A 646 0.87 -46.42 17.32
N TYR A 647 0.42 -45.37 18.02
CA TYR A 647 -0.49 -45.53 19.16
C TYR A 647 -1.84 -46.10 18.75
N VAL A 648 -2.43 -45.60 17.66
CA VAL A 648 -3.76 -46.04 17.22
C VAL A 648 -3.74 -47.47 16.67
N ASP A 649 -2.66 -47.86 16.00
CA ASP A 649 -2.49 -49.21 15.44
C ASP A 649 -2.29 -50.25 16.54
N GLU A 650 -1.49 -49.95 17.57
CA GLU A 650 -1.35 -50.82 18.75
C GLU A 650 -2.69 -50.93 19.49
N ALA A 651 -3.43 -49.83 19.66
CA ALA A 651 -4.77 -49.87 20.26
C ALA A 651 -5.74 -50.74 19.45
N ALA A 652 -5.72 -50.64 18.13
CA ALA A 652 -6.53 -51.43 17.22
C ALA A 652 -6.15 -52.91 17.25
N ALA A 653 -4.84 -53.23 17.25
CA ALA A 653 -4.33 -54.59 17.32
C ALA A 653 -4.74 -55.30 18.63
N LEU A 654 -4.68 -54.59 19.77
CA LEU A 654 -5.16 -55.11 21.06
C LEU A 654 -6.67 -55.40 21.05
N MET A 655 -7.44 -54.70 20.21
CA MET A 655 -8.86 -54.96 19.97
C MET A 655 -9.14 -55.99 18.87
N LYS A 656 -8.12 -56.48 18.17
CA LYS A 656 -8.22 -57.34 16.98
C LYS A 656 -9.07 -56.71 15.87
N LEU A 657 -8.81 -55.43 15.61
CA LEU A 657 -9.52 -54.63 14.61
C LEU A 657 -9.01 -54.83 13.18
#